data_AF-A0A9P5RI71-F1
#
_entry.id   AF-A0A9P5RI71-F1
#
_cell.length_a   1.000
_cell.length_b   1.000
_cell.length_c   1.000
_cell.angle_alpha   90.00
_cell.angle_beta   90.00
_cell.angle_gamma   90.00
#
_symmetry.space_group_name_H-M   'P 1'
#
loop_
_entity.id
_entity.type
_entity.pdbx_description
1 polymer ?
#
loop_
_entity_poly.entity_id
_entity_poly.type
_entity_poly.pdbx_seq_one_letter_code
_entity_poly.pdbx_strand_id
1 'polypeptide(L)'
;MADTTIKTEPQNLNGANVATIAIEDLYNKDKFDMSTMETDNIFQLLKTSESGLTTAEAEARVAKFGYNRLEQKTINPLMQFLSFMWNPLSWVMEAAAIVAIVLSNGGGEAPDWPDFVGIVLLLLANATIGYIEERQAGNAVKALMASLAPQAKIKRDGQWATLEASSLVPGDVIAIKLGDIVPADARLIEAVNISIDQAALTGESLPSNKHNGDEIFSGSTVKQGEGEAVVIGTGSNTFFGRAAKLVQMAGDDVGHLQIVLGRIGRFCIVSIAFFIVLEVLVMYAGFRFSYRRGINNILVLLIGGIPIAMPTVLSVTLAIGARQLAEHKAIVTRMSAIEELAGVTILCSDKTGTLTLNELTIDLANVKTYSDVTPENIILFSAYASRVENQDAIDTCVVKSLPDPALARQGIEQLDFIPFNPTDKRTQMTYRRLSDNTVHRVSKGMSSIILDLCTRNKTEAQVAQMHADVDEFARRGLRALAVAIEEVPEGLKDSPGTGFTLIGLLPIYDPPRHDTKETIDRAQALGVKVKMITGDQLAIAKETGRRLKLGDHMFNASVLRDGPPADENVKSNTIDELVLEADGFAGVYPEHKYDIVARLQNLGHFTAMTGDGVNDAPALAKANVGIAVADASDAARSAADIVLTEPGLSVIIDAILGSRQIFQRMRNYSAYTCSITIRVVLCFSIMVFAWKFDFPPFMILILAILNDGTILTISKDRVVPSQYPNHWDLKEIFGSAIAYGIYLTLSTLAFFAVAVHTQFFQNMGLSDFQGEYNDYRLHSIVYLQVSTLSQALIFVTRSQGFSFIELPSAILAFAFVFAQVIATLIAVYANWGFTQIEGCGWGWAAAVWVWNLVWYFPLDFIKFGLARLFKPKSHAEIVEREHDLQLARTRSTRSFYSSHFDQYTNQPRNFARKNSVGGPVTTDGKSLGVSSHEMRRFSTIQASQVSAALAGPSH
;
A
#
# COMPACT_ATOMS: atom_id res chain seq x y z
N MET A 1 17.30 62.74 -3.52
CA MET A 1 16.71 63.35 -2.31
C MET A 1 16.04 62.24 -1.53
N ALA A 2 16.46 62.08 -0.27
CA ALA A 2 16.05 61.08 0.72
C ALA A 2 16.42 59.62 0.44
N ASP A 3 17.65 59.27 0.82
CA ASP A 3 18.05 57.94 1.27
C ASP A 3 17.19 57.50 2.46
N THR A 4 16.55 56.35 2.34
CA THR A 4 16.08 55.54 3.48
C THR A 4 16.46 54.09 3.26
N THR A 5 17.77 53.83 3.20
CA THR A 5 18.31 52.55 3.65
C THR A 5 17.98 52.40 5.13
N ILE A 6 16.96 51.61 5.45
CA ILE A 6 16.78 51.07 6.79
C ILE A 6 17.92 50.06 6.97
N LYS A 7 19.06 50.55 7.47
CA LYS A 7 20.04 49.71 8.13
C LYS A 7 19.35 49.20 9.39
N THR A 8 18.85 47.96 9.35
CA THR A 8 18.65 47.19 10.57
C THR A 8 20.03 47.12 11.26
N GLU A 9 20.13 47.70 12.44
CA GLU A 9 21.32 47.55 13.28
C GLU A 9 21.63 46.05 13.44
N PRO A 10 22.92 45.65 13.51
CA PRO A 10 23.25 44.29 13.90
C PRO A 10 22.69 44.10 15.32
N GLN A 11 21.62 43.33 15.45
CA GLN A 11 21.21 42.85 16.77
C GLN A 11 22.44 42.20 17.38
N ASN A 12 22.86 42.73 18.54
CA ASN A 12 24.01 42.28 19.29
C ASN A 12 23.93 40.75 19.53
N LEU A 13 24.54 39.96 18.64
CA LEU A 13 24.78 38.52 18.83
C LEU A 13 25.96 38.26 19.81
N ASN A 14 26.60 39.33 20.29
CA ASN A 14 27.66 39.30 21.30
C ASN A 14 27.09 38.97 22.69
N GLY A 15 26.76 37.70 22.92
CA GLY A 15 26.42 37.19 24.25
C GLY A 15 25.56 35.93 24.29
N ALA A 16 25.00 35.48 23.16
CA ALA A 16 24.14 34.30 23.15
C ALA A 16 24.97 33.01 23.07
N ASN A 17 25.26 32.40 24.22
CA ASN A 17 25.80 31.05 24.25
C ASN A 17 24.71 30.06 23.78
N VAL A 18 24.91 29.38 22.65
CA VAL A 18 23.96 28.35 22.11
C VAL A 18 23.69 27.21 23.12
N ALA A 19 24.57 27.01 24.11
CA ALA A 19 24.34 26.12 25.24
C ALA A 19 23.14 26.57 26.12
N THR A 20 22.87 27.87 26.19
CA THR A 20 21.84 28.50 27.04
C THR A 20 20.58 28.96 26.30
N ILE A 21 20.54 28.93 24.96
CA ILE A 21 19.31 29.24 24.20
C ILE A 21 18.32 28.09 24.39
N ALA A 22 17.13 28.39 24.94
CA ALA A 22 16.03 27.44 25.04
C ALA A 22 15.49 27.10 23.65
N ILE A 23 15.03 25.86 23.44
CA ILE A 23 14.50 25.40 22.14
C ILE A 23 13.34 26.29 21.68
N GLU A 24 12.49 26.70 22.63
CA GLU A 24 11.35 27.61 22.41
C GLU A 24 11.79 29.01 21.95
N ASP A 25 12.94 29.49 22.42
CA ASP A 25 13.49 30.79 22.01
C ASP A 25 14.07 30.75 20.60
N LEU A 26 14.67 29.62 20.20
CA LEU A 26 15.25 29.43 18.87
C LEU A 26 14.18 29.46 17.76
N TYR A 27 13.00 28.91 18.02
CA TYR A 27 11.89 28.85 17.07
C TYR A 27 10.87 29.99 17.22
N ASN A 28 11.14 30.95 18.09
CA ASN A 28 10.31 32.14 18.24
C ASN A 28 10.65 33.16 17.14
N LYS A 29 9.76 33.30 16.15
CA LYS A 29 9.94 34.23 15.02
C LYS A 29 10.08 35.69 15.46
N ASP A 30 9.54 36.08 16.60
CA ASP A 30 9.67 37.45 17.12
C ASP A 30 11.07 37.74 17.70
N LYS A 31 11.84 36.69 18.04
CA LYS A 31 13.20 36.79 18.58
C LYS A 31 14.27 36.53 17.52
N PHE A 32 14.13 35.44 16.78
CA PHE A 32 15.10 35.03 15.75
C PHE A 32 14.36 34.59 14.49
N ASP A 33 14.23 35.50 13.53
CA ASP A 33 13.69 35.16 12.22
C ASP A 33 14.79 34.64 11.27
N MET A 34 15.05 33.34 11.35
CA MET A 34 16.03 32.67 10.50
C MET A 34 15.64 32.63 9.01
N SER A 35 14.43 33.09 8.64
CA SER A 35 14.00 33.19 7.23
C SER A 35 14.52 34.46 6.54
N THR A 36 14.86 35.51 7.31
CA THR A 36 15.28 36.82 6.78
C THR A 36 16.75 37.16 7.08
N MET A 37 17.41 36.48 8.02
CA MET A 37 18.82 36.72 8.38
C MET A 37 19.83 36.35 7.28
N GLU A 38 20.90 37.12 7.09
CA GLU A 38 22.00 36.69 6.19
C GLU A 38 22.65 35.37 6.64
N THR A 39 23.18 34.58 5.69
CA THR A 39 23.77 33.26 5.92
C THR A 39 24.88 33.27 6.98
N ASP A 40 25.72 34.31 7.01
CA ASP A 40 26.79 34.47 8.01
C ASP A 40 26.24 34.62 9.43
N ASN A 41 25.12 35.33 9.59
CA ASN A 41 24.47 35.47 10.89
C ASN A 41 23.82 34.16 11.35
N ILE A 42 23.35 33.33 10.41
CA ILE A 42 22.84 31.99 10.69
C ILE A 42 23.98 31.06 11.13
N PHE A 43 25.14 31.12 10.48
CA PHE A 43 26.33 30.39 10.91
C PHE A 43 26.75 30.77 12.34
N GLN A 44 26.72 32.06 12.68
CA GLN A 44 27.00 32.53 14.04
C GLN A 44 25.94 32.08 15.05
N LEU A 45 24.65 32.21 14.71
CA LEU A 45 23.53 31.84 15.57
C LEU A 45 23.49 30.34 15.86
N LEU A 46 23.69 29.50 14.83
CA LEU A 46 23.69 28.05 14.95
C LEU A 46 25.07 27.49 15.32
N LYS A 47 26.10 28.33 15.51
CA LYS A 47 27.50 27.96 15.73
C LYS A 47 27.94 26.83 14.78
N THR A 48 27.82 27.07 13.49
CA THR A 48 28.21 26.14 12.43
C THR A 48 29.01 26.86 11.36
N SER A 49 29.57 26.12 10.40
CA SER A 49 30.40 26.65 9.32
C SER A 49 30.06 25.97 8.00
N GLU A 50 30.57 26.48 6.87
CA GLU A 50 30.47 25.82 5.56
C GLU A 50 31.12 24.42 5.52
N SER A 51 32.01 24.11 6.48
CA SER A 51 32.60 22.77 6.63
C SER A 51 31.69 21.76 7.36
N GLY A 52 30.52 22.21 7.82
CA GLY A 52 29.55 21.40 8.58
C GLY A 52 29.86 21.34 10.08
N LEU A 53 29.13 20.46 10.77
CA LEU A 53 29.30 20.19 12.20
C LEU A 53 30.30 19.06 12.45
N THR A 54 30.86 18.99 13.66
CA THR A 54 31.59 17.81 14.10
C THR A 54 30.65 16.69 14.54
N THR A 55 31.07 15.42 14.39
CA THR A 55 30.21 14.28 14.78
C THR A 55 29.78 14.33 16.26
N ALA A 56 30.68 14.77 17.16
CA ALA A 56 30.39 14.90 18.58
C ALA A 56 29.36 16.01 18.90
N GLU A 57 29.40 17.13 18.17
CA GLU A 57 28.42 18.21 18.33
C GLU A 57 27.04 17.80 17.81
N ALA A 58 27.00 17.04 16.71
CA ALA A 58 25.75 16.50 16.19
C ALA A 58 25.06 15.59 17.21
N GLU A 59 25.79 14.66 17.84
CA GLU A 59 25.24 13.79 18.90
C GLU A 59 24.72 14.59 20.11
N ALA A 60 25.46 15.62 20.54
CA ALA A 60 25.03 16.51 21.61
C ALA A 60 23.74 17.27 21.26
N ARG A 61 23.58 17.68 19.99
CA ARG A 61 22.36 18.34 19.49
C ARG A 61 21.18 17.38 19.36
N VAL A 62 21.40 16.11 19.01
CA VAL A 62 20.32 15.09 19.03
C VAL A 62 19.74 14.94 20.43
N ALA A 63 20.59 14.95 21.48
CA ALA A 63 20.11 14.89 22.87
C ALA A 63 19.28 16.12 23.29
N LYS A 64 19.54 17.29 22.68
CA LYS A 64 18.84 18.55 22.98
C LYS A 64 17.57 18.74 22.14
N PHE A 65 17.66 18.63 20.81
CA PHE A 65 16.56 18.91 19.88
C PHE A 65 15.71 17.68 19.53
N GLY A 66 16.21 16.48 19.84
CA GLY A 66 15.60 15.22 19.40
C GLY A 66 15.96 14.87 17.96
N TYR A 67 15.43 13.74 17.51
CA TYR A 67 15.59 13.26 16.13
C TYR A 67 14.69 14.04 15.17
N ASN A 68 15.14 14.19 13.91
CA ASN A 68 14.35 14.75 12.82
C ASN A 68 13.27 13.77 12.35
N ARG A 69 12.25 13.58 13.18
CA ARG A 69 11.06 12.77 12.90
C ARG A 69 9.86 13.40 13.58
N LEU A 70 8.68 13.20 13.00
CA LEU A 70 7.44 13.58 13.66
C LEU A 70 7.25 12.76 14.94
N GLU A 71 6.70 13.39 15.98
CA GLU A 71 6.39 12.71 17.24
C GLU A 71 5.39 11.58 16.97
N GLN A 72 5.89 10.34 16.99
CA GLN A 72 5.02 9.17 16.97
C GLN A 72 4.39 9.05 18.36
N LYS A 73 3.06 9.06 18.45
CA LYS A 73 2.35 8.74 19.68
C LYS A 73 2.70 7.30 20.07
N THR A 74 3.59 7.14 21.04
CA THR A 74 3.85 5.83 21.63
C THR A 74 2.66 5.46 22.49
N ILE A 75 1.83 4.52 22.02
CA ILE A 75 0.76 3.96 22.82
C ILE A 75 1.42 3.08 23.89
N ASN A 76 1.02 3.27 25.15
CA ASN A 76 1.51 2.44 26.24
C ASN A 76 1.21 0.96 25.94
N PRO A 77 2.17 0.04 26.13
CA PRO A 77 1.99 -1.39 25.87
C PRO A 77 0.73 -1.98 26.52
N LEU A 78 0.41 -1.56 27.75
CA LEU A 78 -0.78 -1.99 28.46
C LEU A 78 -2.08 -1.45 27.84
N MET A 79 -2.07 -0.20 27.36
CA MET A 79 -3.24 0.39 26.71
C MET A 79 -3.49 -0.24 25.34
N GLN A 80 -2.42 -0.56 24.60
CA GLN A 80 -2.51 -1.33 23.36
C GLN A 80 -3.04 -2.75 23.62
N PHE A 81 -2.63 -3.39 24.72
CA PHE A 81 -3.20 -4.67 25.12
C PHE A 81 -4.71 -4.56 25.41
N LEU A 82 -5.12 -3.56 26.20
CA LEU A 82 -6.53 -3.33 26.53
C LEU A 82 -7.38 -2.97 25.31
N SER A 83 -6.81 -2.33 24.28
CA SER A 83 -7.56 -2.05 23.05
C SER A 83 -8.00 -3.30 22.31
N PHE A 84 -7.29 -4.43 22.43
CA PHE A 84 -7.75 -5.71 21.85
C PHE A 84 -9.02 -6.23 22.53
N MET A 85 -9.23 -5.91 23.80
CA MET A 85 -10.46 -6.24 24.52
C MET A 85 -11.62 -5.30 24.17
N TRP A 86 -11.35 -4.15 23.55
CA TRP A 86 -12.35 -3.10 23.32
C TRP A 86 -12.80 -3.03 21.86
N ASN A 87 -13.20 -4.16 21.29
CA ASN A 87 -13.79 -4.24 19.96
C ASN A 87 -15.29 -4.59 20.03
N PRO A 88 -16.11 -4.29 19.00
CA PRO A 88 -17.55 -4.53 19.04
C PRO A 88 -17.96 -5.99 19.31
N LEU A 89 -17.14 -6.97 18.91
CA LEU A 89 -17.40 -8.39 19.19
C LEU A 89 -17.11 -8.72 20.66
N SER A 90 -16.05 -8.16 21.23
CA SER A 90 -15.71 -8.28 22.65
C SER A 90 -16.76 -7.65 23.56
N TRP A 91 -17.40 -6.54 23.17
CA TRP A 91 -18.50 -5.96 23.95
C TRP A 91 -19.68 -6.91 24.11
N VAL A 92 -19.99 -7.69 23.06
CA VAL A 92 -21.07 -8.69 23.14
C VAL A 92 -20.66 -9.86 24.05
N MET A 93 -19.39 -10.26 24.03
CA MET A 93 -18.86 -11.28 24.96
C MET A 93 -18.82 -10.79 26.41
N GLU A 94 -18.49 -9.52 26.63
CA GLU A 94 -18.56 -8.90 27.96
C GLU A 94 -20.02 -8.86 28.44
N ALA A 95 -20.96 -8.52 27.56
CA ALA A 95 -22.39 -8.63 27.86
C ALA A 95 -22.80 -10.08 28.20
N ALA A 96 -22.26 -11.09 27.51
CA ALA A 96 -22.49 -12.50 27.82
C ALA A 96 -21.91 -12.89 29.21
N ALA A 97 -20.72 -12.39 29.56
CA ALA A 97 -20.14 -12.58 30.88
C ALA A 97 -21.00 -11.93 31.97
N ILE A 98 -21.53 -10.72 31.72
CA ILE A 98 -22.45 -10.04 32.63
C ILE A 98 -23.76 -10.83 32.75
N VAL A 99 -24.31 -11.38 31.66
CA VAL A 99 -25.50 -12.24 31.68
C VAL A 99 -25.28 -13.47 32.55
N ALA A 100 -24.12 -14.12 32.47
CA ALA A 100 -23.77 -15.30 33.27
C ALA A 100 -23.74 -15.04 34.78
N ILE A 101 -23.38 -13.82 35.23
CA ILE A 101 -23.44 -13.45 36.65
C ILE A 101 -24.80 -12.88 37.04
N VAL A 102 -25.27 -11.85 36.34
CA VAL A 102 -26.38 -11.01 36.77
C VAL A 102 -27.72 -11.70 36.54
N LEU A 103 -27.90 -12.34 35.39
CA LEU A 103 -29.18 -12.94 35.01
C LEU A 103 -29.27 -14.40 35.49
N SER A 104 -28.15 -15.09 35.69
CA SER A 104 -28.15 -16.44 36.30
C SER A 104 -28.48 -16.42 37.82
N ASN A 105 -28.51 -15.24 38.44
CA ASN A 105 -28.97 -15.08 39.83
C ASN A 105 -30.50 -15.31 39.93
N GLY A 106 -30.90 -16.56 40.15
CA GLY A 106 -32.29 -16.93 40.33
C GLY A 106 -32.52 -18.44 40.49
N GLY A 107 -33.70 -18.81 40.99
CA GLY A 107 -34.09 -20.23 41.12
C GLY A 107 -33.47 -21.02 42.27
N GLY A 108 -32.72 -20.37 43.18
CA GLY A 108 -32.14 -21.00 44.37
C GLY A 108 -30.74 -21.62 44.20
N GLU A 109 -30.13 -21.51 43.01
CA GLU A 109 -28.75 -21.96 42.77
C GLU A 109 -27.80 -20.77 42.54
N ALA A 110 -26.51 -20.95 42.83
CA ALA A 110 -25.49 -19.91 42.69
C ALA A 110 -25.33 -19.46 41.22
N PRO A 111 -24.89 -18.22 40.97
CA PRO A 111 -24.55 -17.77 39.61
C PRO A 111 -23.43 -18.60 39.00
N ASP A 112 -23.40 -18.65 37.67
CA ASP A 112 -22.47 -19.47 36.88
C ASP A 112 -21.07 -18.82 36.81
N TRP A 113 -20.42 -18.76 37.97
CA TRP A 113 -19.03 -18.30 38.11
C TRP A 113 -18.04 -19.01 37.16
N PRO A 114 -18.14 -20.33 36.92
CA PRO A 114 -17.25 -21.01 35.98
C PRO A 114 -17.34 -20.46 34.55
N ASP A 115 -18.56 -20.15 34.09
CA ASP A 115 -18.78 -19.59 32.75
C ASP A 115 -18.26 -18.16 32.65
N PHE A 116 -18.52 -17.32 33.67
CA PHE A 116 -17.96 -15.96 33.73
C PHE A 116 -16.43 -15.96 33.69
N VAL A 117 -15.79 -16.72 34.59
CA VAL A 117 -14.33 -16.79 34.67
C VAL A 117 -13.78 -17.36 33.36
N GLY A 118 -14.45 -18.36 32.79
CA GLY A 118 -14.10 -18.94 31.50
C GLY A 118 -14.15 -17.94 30.35
N ILE A 119 -15.20 -17.13 30.23
CA ILE A 119 -15.32 -16.08 29.21
C ILE A 119 -14.23 -15.02 29.38
N VAL A 120 -13.97 -14.57 30.61
CA VAL A 120 -12.92 -13.59 30.90
C VAL A 120 -11.54 -14.16 30.53
N LEU A 121 -11.26 -15.43 30.86
CA LEU A 121 -10.01 -16.09 30.48
C LEU A 121 -9.88 -16.24 28.96
N LEU A 122 -10.96 -16.55 28.24
CA LEU A 122 -10.96 -16.60 26.78
C LEU A 122 -10.65 -15.21 26.18
N LEU A 123 -11.28 -14.15 26.68
CA LEU A 123 -11.00 -12.77 26.24
C LEU A 123 -9.55 -12.38 26.51
N LEU A 124 -9.02 -12.71 27.69
CA LEU A 124 -7.62 -12.46 28.03
C LEU A 124 -6.65 -13.26 27.16
N ALA A 125 -6.95 -14.53 26.88
CA ALA A 125 -6.15 -15.38 26.01
C ALA A 125 -6.12 -14.81 24.58
N ASN A 126 -7.27 -14.45 24.03
CA ASN A 126 -7.38 -13.85 22.69
C ASN A 126 -6.67 -12.49 22.61
N ALA A 127 -6.81 -11.63 23.64
CA ALA A 127 -6.08 -10.37 23.70
C ALA A 127 -4.56 -10.58 23.81
N THR A 128 -4.11 -11.59 24.58
CA THR A 128 -2.68 -11.93 24.72
C THR A 128 -2.09 -12.42 23.41
N ILE A 129 -2.77 -13.34 22.74
CA ILE A 129 -2.35 -13.86 21.44
C ILE A 129 -2.29 -12.71 20.42
N GLY A 130 -3.34 -11.89 20.35
CA GLY A 130 -3.37 -10.76 19.43
C GLY A 130 -2.27 -9.74 19.69
N TYR A 131 -2.03 -9.41 20.96
CA TYR A 131 -0.96 -8.51 21.35
C TYR A 131 0.43 -9.03 20.99
N ILE A 132 0.73 -10.30 21.27
CA ILE A 132 2.04 -10.91 20.98
C ILE A 132 2.28 -10.98 19.47
N GLU A 133 1.32 -11.53 18.73
CA GLU A 133 1.47 -11.75 17.29
C GLU A 133 1.51 -10.43 16.51
N GLU A 134 0.65 -9.46 16.85
CA GLU A 134 0.65 -8.16 16.17
C GLU A 134 1.92 -7.36 16.45
N ARG A 135 2.46 -7.45 17.68
CA ARG A 135 3.73 -6.81 18.02
C ARG A 135 4.91 -7.47 17.34
N GLN A 136 4.95 -8.81 17.30
CA GLN A 136 6.02 -9.54 16.62
C GLN A 136 6.04 -9.21 15.13
N ALA A 137 4.87 -9.21 14.49
CA ALA A 137 4.76 -8.90 13.08
C ALA A 137 5.03 -7.41 12.80
N GLY A 138 4.52 -6.51 13.65
CA GLY A 138 4.78 -5.08 13.56
C GLY A 138 6.25 -4.71 13.75
N ASN A 139 6.99 -5.38 14.64
CA ASN A 139 8.44 -5.15 14.81
C ASN A 139 9.24 -5.56 13.56
N ALA A 140 8.87 -6.67 12.92
CA ALA A 140 9.51 -7.11 11.69
C ALA A 140 9.26 -6.12 10.54
N VAL A 141 8.02 -5.65 10.38
CA VAL A 141 7.67 -4.62 9.39
C VAL A 141 8.38 -3.30 9.70
N LYS A 142 8.47 -2.88 10.96
CA LYS A 142 9.22 -1.67 11.36
C LYS A 142 10.71 -1.76 10.99
N ALA A 143 11.34 -2.90 11.18
CA ALA A 143 12.73 -3.10 10.78
C ALA A 143 12.92 -2.99 9.26
N LEU A 144 11.96 -3.50 8.49
CA LEU A 144 11.95 -3.34 7.03
C LEU A 144 11.70 -1.88 6.62
N MET A 145 10.77 -1.18 7.26
CA MET A 145 10.53 0.25 7.03
C MET A 145 11.76 1.11 7.37
N ALA A 146 12.52 0.75 8.40
CA ALA A 146 13.76 1.43 8.74
C ALA A 146 14.80 1.34 7.61
N SER A 147 14.83 0.25 6.84
CA SER A 147 15.71 0.14 5.66
C SER A 147 15.31 1.06 4.50
N LEU A 148 14.08 1.57 4.50
CA LEU A 148 13.56 2.56 3.56
C LEU A 148 13.62 3.99 4.12
N ALA A 149 14.23 4.19 5.29
CA ALA A 149 14.31 5.51 5.90
C ALA A 149 14.95 6.52 4.92
N PRO A 150 14.37 7.72 4.75
CA PRO A 150 14.94 8.75 3.88
C PRO A 150 16.39 9.02 4.26
N GLN A 151 17.26 9.11 3.26
CA GLN A 151 18.67 9.43 3.47
C GLN A 151 18.95 10.87 3.06
N ALA A 152 19.92 11.49 3.73
CA ALA A 152 20.40 12.82 3.40
C ALA A 152 21.92 12.80 3.24
N LYS A 153 22.43 13.56 2.27
CA LYS A 153 23.87 13.83 2.16
C LYS A 153 24.22 14.98 3.09
N ILE A 154 25.01 14.69 4.10
CA ILE A 154 25.36 15.61 5.18
C ILE A 154 26.87 15.81 5.16
N LYS A 155 27.32 17.04 5.41
CA LYS A 155 28.72 17.37 5.61
C LYS A 155 29.01 17.36 7.11
N ARG A 156 29.80 16.39 7.58
CA ARG A 156 30.28 16.31 8.97
C ARG A 156 31.79 16.08 8.98
N ASP A 157 32.48 16.72 9.92
CA ASP A 157 33.95 16.69 10.02
C ASP A 157 34.66 17.10 8.70
N GLY A 158 34.02 18.00 7.92
CA GLY A 158 34.52 18.45 6.61
C GLY A 158 34.33 17.46 5.45
N GLN A 159 33.76 16.28 5.69
CA GLN A 159 33.55 15.23 4.68
C GLN A 159 32.06 15.02 4.41
N TRP A 160 31.73 14.70 3.15
CA TRP A 160 30.38 14.33 2.75
C TRP A 160 30.11 12.86 3.10
N ALA A 161 29.06 12.62 3.88
CA ALA A 161 28.58 11.30 4.23
C ALA A 161 27.06 11.21 3.99
N THR A 162 26.60 10.04 3.55
CA THR A 162 25.16 9.75 3.45
C THR A 162 24.70 9.12 4.75
N LEU A 163 23.79 9.79 5.45
CA LEU A 163 23.24 9.35 6.75
C LEU A 163 21.70 9.36 6.69
N GLU A 164 21.06 8.70 7.65
CA GLU A 164 19.60 8.78 7.77
C GLU A 164 19.16 10.21 8.07
N ALA A 165 18.14 10.69 7.34
CA ALA A 165 17.56 12.01 7.53
C ALA A 165 17.00 12.20 8.96
N SER A 166 16.69 11.10 9.66
CA SER A 166 16.26 11.09 11.06
C SER A 166 17.33 11.66 12.02
N SER A 167 18.60 11.55 11.66
CA SER A 167 19.77 11.98 12.45
C SER A 167 20.18 13.44 12.22
N LEU A 168 19.46 14.16 11.34
CA LEU A 168 19.69 15.58 11.06
C LEU A 168 19.40 16.42 12.30
N VAL A 169 20.27 17.38 12.56
CA VAL A 169 20.11 18.37 13.62
C VAL A 169 20.20 19.79 13.07
N PRO A 170 19.60 20.78 13.75
CA PRO A 170 19.78 22.18 13.39
C PRO A 170 21.27 22.55 13.34
N GLY A 171 21.72 23.14 12.24
CA GLY A 171 23.10 23.51 11.95
C GLY A 171 23.90 22.51 11.11
N ASP A 172 23.37 21.32 10.81
CA ASP A 172 23.96 20.43 9.80
C ASP A 172 23.94 21.11 8.41
N VAL A 173 24.99 20.87 7.61
CA VAL A 173 25.03 21.28 6.20
C VAL A 173 24.66 20.08 5.35
N ILE A 174 23.67 20.26 4.47
CA ILE A 174 23.14 19.23 3.58
C ILE A 174 23.33 19.61 2.12
N ALA A 175 23.51 18.60 1.27
CA ALA A 175 23.48 18.75 -0.18
C ALA A 175 22.16 18.20 -0.71
N ILE A 176 21.49 18.98 -1.56
CA ILE A 176 20.25 18.61 -2.23
C ILE A 176 20.42 18.62 -3.74
N LYS A 177 19.87 17.61 -4.39
CA LYS A 177 19.93 17.42 -5.84
C LYS A 177 18.54 17.25 -6.43
N LEU A 178 18.48 17.32 -7.76
CA LEU A 178 17.29 16.97 -8.53
C LEU A 178 16.70 15.63 -8.05
N GLY A 179 15.45 15.66 -7.61
CA GLY A 179 14.71 14.47 -7.18
C GLY A 179 14.75 14.15 -5.70
N ASP A 180 15.63 14.79 -4.94
CA ASP A 180 15.67 14.65 -3.49
C ASP A 180 14.44 15.29 -2.84
N ILE A 181 13.94 14.65 -1.78
CA ILE A 181 13.00 15.29 -0.86
C ILE A 181 13.84 16.11 0.13
N VAL A 182 13.49 17.38 0.29
CA VAL A 182 14.13 18.24 1.29
C VAL A 182 13.85 17.65 2.69
N PRO A 183 14.87 17.21 3.45
CA PRO A 183 14.67 16.36 4.63
C PRO A 183 14.32 17.14 5.91
N ALA A 184 14.55 18.45 5.92
CA ALA A 184 14.35 19.35 7.05
C ALA A 184 14.20 20.78 6.52
N ASP A 185 13.66 21.70 7.33
CA ASP A 185 13.65 23.11 6.93
C ASP A 185 15.11 23.61 6.93
N ALA A 186 15.54 24.23 5.83
CA ALA A 186 16.92 24.62 5.62
C ALA A 186 17.02 25.96 4.87
N ARG A 187 18.22 26.56 4.90
CA ARG A 187 18.57 27.81 4.25
C ARG A 187 19.65 27.57 3.21
N LEU A 188 19.42 27.95 1.96
CA LEU A 188 20.38 27.75 0.88
C LEU A 188 21.65 28.58 1.10
N ILE A 189 22.81 27.92 1.05
CA ILE A 189 24.14 28.53 1.05
C ILE A 189 24.53 28.81 -0.41
N GLU A 190 24.43 27.77 -1.24
CA GLU A 190 24.73 27.83 -2.67
C GLU A 190 23.58 27.17 -3.44
N ALA A 191 23.07 27.87 -4.45
CA ALA A 191 21.98 27.43 -5.31
C ALA A 191 22.36 27.60 -6.78
N VAL A 192 22.40 26.48 -7.51
CA VAL A 192 22.68 26.47 -8.95
C VAL A 192 21.38 26.14 -9.69
N ASN A 193 20.67 27.18 -10.15
CA ASN A 193 19.39 27.07 -10.88
C ASN A 193 18.38 26.14 -10.19
N ILE A 194 18.23 26.28 -8.88
CA ILE A 194 17.39 25.37 -8.10
C ILE A 194 15.91 25.78 -8.16
N SER A 195 15.05 24.81 -8.46
CA SER A 195 13.60 24.99 -8.47
C SER A 195 12.96 23.91 -7.62
N ILE A 196 12.11 24.33 -6.69
CA ILE A 196 11.55 23.46 -5.65
C ILE A 196 10.04 23.49 -5.73
N ASP A 197 9.44 22.31 -5.82
CA ASP A 197 8.00 22.09 -5.76
C ASP A 197 7.54 22.04 -4.31
N GLN A 198 6.73 23.04 -3.96
CA GLN A 198 6.13 23.21 -2.64
C GLN A 198 4.61 23.00 -2.69
N ALA A 199 4.06 22.43 -3.78
CA ALA A 199 2.62 22.29 -3.99
C ALA A 199 1.93 21.54 -2.83
N ALA A 200 2.60 20.54 -2.25
CA ALA A 200 2.09 19.80 -1.09
C ALA A 200 1.96 20.64 0.19
N LEU A 201 2.69 21.76 0.28
CA LEU A 201 2.81 22.60 1.49
C LEU A 201 2.07 23.92 1.34
N THR A 202 2.19 24.58 0.19
CA THR A 202 1.61 25.90 -0.09
C THR A 202 0.34 25.84 -0.93
N GLY A 203 0.10 24.72 -1.63
CA GLY A 203 -0.98 24.58 -2.60
C GLY A 203 -0.69 25.26 -3.95
N GLU A 204 0.50 25.85 -4.13
CA GLU A 204 0.90 26.47 -5.39
C GLU A 204 1.45 25.41 -6.36
N SER A 205 0.81 25.27 -7.51
CA SER A 205 1.10 24.21 -8.49
C SER A 205 2.41 24.42 -9.25
N LEU A 206 2.96 25.64 -9.26
CA LEU A 206 4.17 25.98 -10.01
C LEU A 206 5.39 25.87 -9.10
N PRO A 207 6.46 25.19 -9.53
CA PRO A 207 7.72 25.15 -8.80
C PRO A 207 8.27 26.56 -8.57
N SER A 208 8.71 26.82 -7.34
CA SER A 208 9.32 28.10 -6.97
C SER A 208 10.82 28.07 -7.24
N ASN A 209 11.33 29.08 -7.96
CA ASN A 209 12.77 29.25 -8.14
C ASN A 209 13.38 29.86 -6.88
N LYS A 210 14.50 29.29 -6.43
CA LYS A 210 15.18 29.70 -5.21
C LYS A 210 16.61 30.14 -5.52
N HIS A 211 17.09 31.12 -4.75
CA HIS A 211 18.42 31.68 -4.86
C HIS A 211 19.20 31.49 -3.55
N ASN A 212 20.47 31.88 -3.54
CA ASN A 212 21.30 31.85 -2.34
C ASN A 212 20.63 32.66 -1.22
N GLY A 213 20.59 32.09 -0.03
CA GLY A 213 19.93 32.68 1.13
C GLY A 213 18.42 32.50 1.16
N ASP A 214 17.78 31.81 0.23
CA ASP A 214 16.34 31.50 0.34
C ASP A 214 16.09 30.29 1.27
N GLU A 215 14.92 30.28 1.91
CA GLU A 215 14.43 29.17 2.74
C GLU A 215 13.79 28.07 1.89
N ILE A 216 14.09 26.83 2.27
CA ILE A 216 13.53 25.60 1.69
C ILE A 216 12.88 24.77 2.80
N PHE A 217 11.74 24.16 2.50
CA PHE A 217 10.90 23.50 3.50
C PHE A 217 10.98 21.98 3.42
N SER A 218 10.95 21.33 4.58
CA SER A 218 10.85 19.88 4.71
C SER A 218 9.66 19.33 3.92
N GLY A 219 9.87 18.23 3.19
CA GLY A 219 8.83 17.60 2.37
C GLY A 219 8.62 18.22 0.98
N SER A 220 9.29 19.34 0.67
CA SER A 220 9.34 19.87 -0.69
C SER A 220 10.21 18.97 -1.57
N THR A 221 9.94 18.91 -2.86
CA THR A 221 10.75 18.12 -3.80
C THR A 221 11.55 19.02 -4.73
N VAL A 222 12.85 18.74 -4.89
CA VAL A 222 13.69 19.48 -5.83
C VAL A 222 13.38 19.04 -7.26
N LYS A 223 12.86 19.96 -8.08
CA LYS A 223 12.47 19.73 -9.48
C LYS A 223 13.56 20.07 -10.47
N GLN A 224 14.46 20.98 -10.13
CA GLN A 224 15.59 21.41 -10.97
C GLN A 224 16.76 21.88 -10.09
N GLY A 225 17.96 21.81 -10.64
CA GLY A 225 19.19 22.32 -10.03
C GLY A 225 19.76 21.44 -8.92
N GLU A 226 20.82 21.95 -8.29
CA GLU A 226 21.46 21.39 -7.11
C GLU A 226 21.89 22.54 -6.19
N GLY A 227 22.04 22.24 -4.90
CA GLY A 227 22.45 23.25 -3.93
C GLY A 227 22.91 22.67 -2.60
N GLU A 228 23.59 23.51 -1.83
CA GLU A 228 23.98 23.25 -0.45
C GLU A 228 23.13 24.11 0.48
N ALA A 229 22.69 23.57 1.61
CA ALA A 229 21.83 24.27 2.55
C ALA A 229 22.20 23.95 4.01
N VAL A 230 22.02 24.91 4.91
CA VAL A 230 22.15 24.72 6.36
C VAL A 230 20.79 24.46 6.99
N VAL A 231 20.66 23.42 7.80
CA VAL A 231 19.41 23.03 8.46
C VAL A 231 19.07 24.04 9.56
N ILE A 232 17.86 24.61 9.51
CA ILE A 232 17.35 25.57 10.49
C ILE A 232 16.32 24.94 11.43
N GLY A 233 15.54 23.96 10.95
CA GLY A 233 14.45 23.34 11.71
C GLY A 233 14.31 21.86 11.42
N THR A 234 14.10 21.06 12.48
CA THR A 234 13.95 19.60 12.38
C THR A 234 12.66 19.11 13.06
N GLY A 235 12.19 17.95 12.62
CA GLY A 235 11.07 17.22 13.23
C GLY A 235 9.77 18.03 13.26
N SER A 236 9.17 18.11 14.45
CA SER A 236 7.91 18.86 14.68
C SER A 236 8.04 20.37 14.50
N ASN A 237 9.26 20.92 14.50
CA ASN A 237 9.48 22.36 14.38
C ASN A 237 9.55 22.83 12.92
N THR A 238 9.62 21.90 11.97
CA THR A 238 9.51 22.21 10.54
C THR A 238 8.13 22.78 10.20
N PHE A 239 8.01 23.51 9.10
CA PHE A 239 6.74 24.00 8.58
C PHE A 239 5.77 22.83 8.34
N PHE A 240 6.25 21.78 7.66
CA PHE A 240 5.49 20.54 7.45
C PHE A 240 5.11 19.87 8.78
N GLY A 241 6.05 19.78 9.72
CA GLY A 241 5.82 19.11 11.00
C GLY A 241 4.75 19.79 11.85
N ARG A 242 4.72 21.12 11.84
CA ARG A 242 3.66 21.92 12.49
C ARG A 242 2.30 21.69 11.85
N ALA A 243 2.24 21.69 10.52
CA ALA A 243 1.00 21.41 9.78
C ALA A 243 0.51 19.97 10.03
N ALA A 244 1.40 18.98 9.97
CA ALA A 244 1.08 17.57 10.21
C ALA A 244 0.54 17.33 11.63
N LYS A 245 1.05 18.04 12.65
CA LYS A 245 0.54 17.97 14.03
C LYS A 245 -0.94 18.41 14.14
N LEU A 246 -1.36 19.38 13.32
CA LEU A 246 -2.75 19.83 13.25
C LEU A 246 -3.64 18.83 12.50
N VAL A 247 -3.13 18.23 11.42
CA VAL A 247 -3.86 17.20 10.66
C VAL A 247 -4.05 15.93 11.50
N GLN A 248 -3.05 15.50 12.28
CA GLN A 248 -3.18 14.35 13.18
C GLN A 248 -4.26 14.54 14.27
N MET A 249 -4.74 15.77 14.48
CA MET A 249 -5.90 16.05 15.36
C MET A 249 -7.25 15.89 14.64
N ALA A 250 -7.28 15.97 13.31
CA ALA A 250 -8.44 15.66 12.47
C ALA A 250 -8.38 14.17 12.09
N GLY A 251 -9.17 13.35 12.78
CA GLY A 251 -9.05 11.88 12.78
C GLY A 251 -9.01 11.18 11.42
N ASP A 252 -8.33 10.02 11.41
CA ASP A 252 -8.10 9.16 10.26
C ASP A 252 -9.40 8.61 9.63
N ASP A 253 -9.45 8.60 8.29
CA ASP A 253 -10.48 7.88 7.53
C ASP A 253 -10.35 6.35 7.72
N VAL A 254 -11.49 5.67 7.86
CA VAL A 254 -11.56 4.24 8.14
C VAL A 254 -11.16 3.43 6.90
N GLY A 255 -10.13 2.58 7.01
CA GLY A 255 -9.62 1.78 5.89
C GLY A 255 -10.61 0.73 5.33
N HIS A 256 -10.46 0.38 4.05
CA HIS A 256 -11.36 -0.54 3.33
C HIS A 256 -11.55 -1.90 4.01
N LEU A 257 -10.45 -2.54 4.45
CA LEU A 257 -10.50 -3.81 5.17
C LEU A 257 -11.32 -3.74 6.45
N GLN A 258 -11.23 -2.64 7.20
CA GLN A 258 -11.98 -2.45 8.43
C GLN A 258 -13.48 -2.33 8.16
N ILE A 259 -13.87 -1.73 7.02
CA ILE A 259 -15.25 -1.70 6.54
C ILE A 259 -15.75 -3.11 6.22
N VAL A 260 -14.94 -3.91 5.49
CA VAL A 260 -15.26 -5.31 5.14
C VAL A 260 -15.43 -6.15 6.41
N LEU A 261 -14.48 -6.08 7.33
CA LEU A 261 -14.54 -6.77 8.62
C LEU A 261 -15.77 -6.36 9.43
N GLY A 262 -16.11 -5.07 9.44
CA GLY A 262 -17.33 -4.57 10.08
C GLY A 262 -18.62 -5.07 9.43
N ARG A 263 -18.63 -5.41 8.14
CA ARG A 263 -19.78 -6.04 7.46
C ARG A 263 -19.90 -7.52 7.84
N ILE A 264 -18.78 -8.24 7.87
CA ILE A 264 -18.74 -9.65 8.28
C ILE A 264 -19.16 -9.82 9.75
N GLY A 265 -18.62 -8.97 10.64
CA GLY A 265 -19.00 -8.96 12.05
C GLY A 265 -20.49 -8.66 12.24
N ARG A 266 -21.04 -7.69 11.48
CA ARG A 266 -22.49 -7.41 11.47
C ARG A 266 -23.32 -8.61 11.02
N PHE A 267 -22.90 -9.33 9.98
CA PHE A 267 -23.59 -10.55 9.54
C PHE A 267 -23.68 -11.59 10.65
N CYS A 268 -22.58 -11.81 11.39
CA CYS A 268 -22.55 -12.74 12.52
C CYS A 268 -23.47 -12.28 13.66
N ILE A 269 -23.35 -11.01 14.10
CA ILE A 269 -24.16 -10.44 15.18
C ILE A 269 -25.66 -10.49 14.84
N VAL A 270 -26.05 -10.12 13.61
CA VAL A 270 -27.46 -10.15 13.17
C VAL A 270 -27.99 -11.57 13.17
N SER A 271 -27.19 -12.54 12.72
CA SER A 271 -27.57 -13.96 12.73
C SER A 271 -27.81 -14.45 14.16
N ILE A 272 -26.88 -14.18 15.08
CA ILE A 272 -27.01 -14.54 16.50
C ILE A 272 -28.25 -13.89 17.11
N ALA A 273 -28.44 -12.58 16.91
CA ALA A 273 -29.57 -11.84 17.46
C ALA A 273 -30.91 -12.38 16.95
N PHE A 274 -31.00 -12.73 15.66
CA PHE A 274 -32.19 -13.33 15.07
C PHE A 274 -32.58 -14.64 15.76
N PHE A 275 -31.61 -15.55 15.95
CA PHE A 275 -31.87 -16.83 16.60
C PHE A 275 -32.10 -16.72 18.12
N ILE A 276 -31.44 -15.79 18.82
CA ILE A 276 -31.75 -15.48 20.23
C ILE A 276 -33.21 -15.02 20.38
N VAL A 277 -33.68 -14.12 19.52
CA VAL A 277 -35.08 -13.66 19.55
C VAL A 277 -36.04 -14.82 19.27
N LEU A 278 -35.73 -15.65 18.27
CA LEU A 278 -36.51 -16.84 17.96
C LEU A 278 -36.55 -17.81 19.15
N GLU A 279 -35.43 -18.04 19.82
CA GLU A 279 -35.34 -18.88 21.00
C GLU A 279 -36.17 -18.37 22.16
N VAL A 280 -36.06 -17.09 22.47
CA VAL A 280 -36.87 -16.45 23.52
C VAL A 280 -38.37 -16.64 23.23
N LEU A 281 -38.80 -16.43 21.98
CA LEU A 281 -40.20 -16.64 21.59
C LEU A 281 -40.63 -18.11 21.77
N VAL A 282 -39.86 -19.06 21.26
CA VAL A 282 -40.22 -20.50 21.33
C VAL A 282 -40.19 -21.02 22.77
N MET A 283 -39.14 -20.70 23.53
CA MET A 283 -38.94 -21.19 24.90
C MET A 283 -40.00 -20.66 25.86
N TYR A 284 -40.31 -19.36 25.82
CA TYR A 284 -41.23 -18.75 26.79
C TYR A 284 -42.69 -18.75 26.34
N ALA A 285 -42.98 -18.54 25.05
CA ALA A 285 -44.35 -18.57 24.55
C ALA A 285 -44.84 -20.00 24.27
N GLY A 286 -43.97 -20.86 23.72
CA GLY A 286 -44.30 -22.24 23.36
C GLY A 286 -44.15 -23.21 24.54
N PHE A 287 -42.93 -23.33 25.07
CA PHE A 287 -42.60 -24.38 26.04
C PHE A 287 -42.72 -23.98 27.52
N ARG A 288 -42.91 -22.68 27.82
CA ARG A 288 -42.96 -22.12 29.19
C ARG A 288 -41.76 -22.55 30.04
N PHE A 289 -40.57 -22.44 29.49
CA PHE A 289 -39.32 -22.76 30.21
C PHE A 289 -39.12 -21.89 31.46
N SER A 290 -38.36 -22.43 32.42
CA SER A 290 -37.88 -21.64 33.54
C SER A 290 -36.88 -20.59 33.05
N TYR A 291 -36.91 -19.43 33.70
CA TYR A 291 -36.03 -18.30 33.37
C TYR A 291 -34.55 -18.69 33.29
N ARG A 292 -34.08 -19.50 34.26
CA ARG A 292 -32.68 -19.96 34.33
C ARG A 292 -32.29 -20.85 33.16
N ARG A 293 -33.13 -21.84 32.82
CA ARG A 293 -32.89 -22.74 31.69
C ARG A 293 -32.81 -21.99 30.36
N GLY A 294 -33.64 -20.95 30.19
CA GLY A 294 -33.60 -20.10 29.01
C GLY A 294 -32.29 -19.31 28.87
N ILE A 295 -31.68 -18.88 29.99
CA ILE A 295 -30.40 -18.13 29.95
C ILE A 295 -29.25 -19.01 29.48
N ASN A 296 -29.17 -20.25 29.93
CA ASN A 296 -28.10 -21.17 29.53
C ASN A 296 -28.09 -21.38 28.01
N ASN A 297 -29.27 -21.54 27.39
CA ASN A 297 -29.37 -21.68 25.94
C ASN A 297 -28.95 -20.38 25.20
N ILE A 298 -29.31 -19.21 25.72
CA ILE A 298 -28.85 -17.92 25.16
C ILE A 298 -27.32 -17.78 25.28
N LEU A 299 -26.72 -18.21 26.40
CA LEU A 299 -25.26 -18.18 26.60
C LEU A 299 -24.52 -19.09 25.61
N VAL A 300 -25.07 -20.27 25.30
CA VAL A 300 -24.53 -21.17 24.26
C VAL A 300 -24.43 -20.46 22.91
N LEU A 301 -25.48 -19.73 22.51
CA LEU A 301 -25.52 -18.97 21.25
C LEU A 301 -24.54 -17.79 21.24
N LEU A 302 -24.44 -17.07 22.36
CA LEU A 302 -23.53 -15.93 22.48
C LEU A 302 -22.06 -16.38 22.42
N ILE A 303 -21.66 -17.34 23.27
CA ILE A 303 -20.25 -17.75 23.39
C ILE A 303 -19.77 -18.42 22.10
N GLY A 304 -20.57 -19.31 21.51
CA GLY A 304 -20.14 -20.08 20.34
C GLY A 304 -20.42 -19.42 19.00
N GLY A 305 -21.35 -18.44 18.97
CA GLY A 305 -21.67 -17.71 17.75
C GLY A 305 -20.66 -16.61 17.41
N ILE A 306 -20.05 -15.98 18.41
CA ILE A 306 -19.25 -14.76 18.22
C ILE A 306 -17.81 -15.10 17.76
N PRO A 307 -17.38 -14.60 16.60
CA PRO A 307 -16.04 -14.87 16.09
C PRO A 307 -14.99 -13.91 16.63
N ILE A 308 -14.61 -14.04 17.90
CA ILE A 308 -13.73 -13.11 18.62
C ILE A 308 -12.35 -13.00 17.93
N ALA A 309 -11.77 -14.11 17.48
CA ALA A 309 -10.44 -14.15 16.91
C ALA A 309 -10.33 -13.49 15.51
N MET A 310 -11.44 -13.14 14.86
CA MET A 310 -11.46 -12.71 13.46
C MET A 310 -10.59 -11.49 13.13
N PRO A 311 -10.72 -10.36 13.85
CA PRO A 311 -9.88 -9.18 13.58
C PRO A 311 -8.40 -9.48 13.73
N THR A 312 -8.04 -10.22 14.79
CA THR A 312 -6.67 -10.57 15.12
C THR A 312 -6.05 -11.46 14.06
N VAL A 313 -6.74 -12.52 13.64
CA VAL A 313 -6.21 -13.49 12.67
C VAL A 313 -5.98 -12.83 11.30
N LEU A 314 -6.88 -11.94 10.87
CA LEU A 314 -6.71 -11.19 9.62
C LEU A 314 -5.53 -10.21 9.70
N SER A 315 -5.41 -9.47 10.80
CA SER A 315 -4.27 -8.55 11.05
C SER A 315 -2.93 -9.29 11.01
N VAL A 316 -2.84 -10.42 11.74
CA VAL A 316 -1.64 -11.27 11.77
C VAL A 316 -1.32 -11.87 10.41
N THR A 317 -2.35 -12.32 9.67
CA THR A 317 -2.16 -12.87 8.30
C THR A 317 -1.59 -11.83 7.34
N LEU A 318 -2.07 -10.58 7.40
CA LEU A 318 -1.51 -9.49 6.62
C LEU A 318 -0.08 -9.17 7.01
N ALA A 319 0.22 -9.11 8.30
CA ALA A 319 1.53 -8.77 8.81
C ALA A 319 2.59 -9.85 8.48
N ILE A 320 2.23 -11.13 8.57
CA ILE A 320 3.05 -12.24 8.07
C ILE A 320 3.18 -12.16 6.55
N GLY A 321 2.11 -11.79 5.85
CA GLY A 321 2.11 -11.60 4.40
C GLY A 321 3.06 -10.50 3.93
N ALA A 322 3.07 -9.35 4.60
CA ALA A 322 4.00 -8.25 4.33
C ALA A 322 5.46 -8.69 4.50
N ARG A 323 5.74 -9.48 5.54
CA ARG A 323 7.07 -10.08 5.73
C ARG A 323 7.41 -11.04 4.58
N GLN A 324 6.49 -11.91 4.17
CA GLN A 324 6.71 -12.85 3.07
C GLN A 324 6.99 -12.10 1.74
N LEU A 325 6.30 -10.99 1.48
CA LEU A 325 6.54 -10.14 0.31
C LEU A 325 7.90 -9.44 0.38
N ALA A 326 8.31 -8.98 1.56
CA ALA A 326 9.64 -8.39 1.74
C ALA A 326 10.77 -9.39 1.52
N GLU A 327 10.58 -10.67 1.89
CA GLU A 327 11.49 -11.77 1.55
C GLU A 327 11.58 -11.97 0.02
N HIS A 328 10.51 -11.68 -0.72
CA HIS A 328 10.46 -11.61 -2.19
C HIS A 328 10.77 -10.20 -2.73
N LYS A 329 11.56 -9.42 -2.00
CA LYS A 329 12.08 -8.11 -2.44
C LYS A 329 11.03 -7.00 -2.64
N ALA A 330 9.80 -7.19 -2.20
CA ALA A 330 8.74 -6.18 -2.27
C ALA A 330 8.33 -5.72 -0.86
N ILE A 331 8.75 -4.52 -0.46
CA ILE A 331 8.44 -3.95 0.85
C ILE A 331 7.11 -3.19 0.78
N VAL A 332 6.15 -3.58 1.60
CA VAL A 332 4.80 -2.99 1.64
C VAL A 332 4.76 -1.85 2.67
N THR A 333 4.59 -0.60 2.23
CA THR A 333 4.47 0.58 3.12
C THR A 333 3.06 0.71 3.68
N ARG A 334 2.04 0.39 2.86
CA ARG A 334 0.63 0.38 3.25
C ARG A 334 0.08 -1.05 3.29
N MET A 335 -0.25 -1.56 4.49
CA MET A 335 -0.72 -2.95 4.66
C MET A 335 -1.95 -3.32 3.82
N SER A 336 -2.87 -2.36 3.59
CA SER A 336 -4.04 -2.58 2.73
C SER A 336 -3.69 -2.76 1.25
N ALA A 337 -2.48 -2.37 0.81
CA ALA A 337 -2.03 -2.55 -0.56
C ALA A 337 -1.87 -4.02 -0.95
N ILE A 338 -1.67 -4.93 0.02
CA ILE A 338 -1.64 -6.39 -0.24
C ILE A 338 -2.99 -6.86 -0.78
N GLU A 339 -4.08 -6.36 -0.22
CA GLU A 339 -5.44 -6.66 -0.68
C GLU A 339 -5.68 -6.13 -2.09
N GLU A 340 -5.35 -4.85 -2.30
CA GLU A 340 -5.57 -4.19 -3.58
C GLU A 340 -4.70 -4.80 -4.68
N LEU A 341 -3.46 -5.21 -4.37
CA LEU A 341 -2.55 -5.90 -5.30
C LEU A 341 -3.09 -7.27 -5.73
N ALA A 342 -3.79 -7.99 -4.84
CA ALA A 342 -4.42 -9.27 -5.19
C ALA A 342 -5.56 -9.11 -6.22
N GLY A 343 -6.20 -7.93 -6.23
CA GLY A 343 -7.29 -7.57 -7.13
C GLY A 343 -6.87 -6.85 -8.41
N VAL A 344 -5.58 -6.56 -8.60
CA VAL A 344 -5.09 -5.84 -9.78
C VAL A 344 -5.43 -6.58 -11.07
N THR A 345 -6.08 -5.86 -11.99
CA THR A 345 -6.44 -6.31 -13.33
C THR A 345 -5.54 -5.71 -14.41
N ILE A 346 -5.02 -4.50 -14.17
CA ILE A 346 -4.20 -3.76 -15.14
C ILE A 346 -2.95 -3.24 -14.44
N LEU A 347 -1.80 -3.54 -15.02
CA LEU A 347 -0.50 -3.04 -14.58
C LEU A 347 0.02 -2.03 -15.60
N CYS A 348 -0.01 -0.75 -15.23
CA CYS A 348 0.62 0.33 -15.98
C CYS A 348 2.12 0.34 -15.63
N SER A 349 2.93 -0.28 -16.47
CA SER A 349 4.38 -0.33 -16.27
C SER A 349 5.04 0.84 -16.98
N ASP A 350 5.85 1.60 -16.26
CA ASP A 350 6.87 2.43 -16.91
C ASP A 350 7.84 1.52 -17.67
N LYS A 351 8.33 2.00 -18.80
CA LYS A 351 9.32 1.32 -19.60
C LYS A 351 10.68 1.30 -18.89
N THR A 352 11.14 2.48 -18.47
CA THR A 352 12.49 2.67 -17.93
C THR A 352 12.59 2.05 -16.53
N GLY A 353 13.67 1.33 -16.24
CA GLY A 353 13.90 0.69 -14.94
C GLY A 353 13.07 -0.58 -14.67
N THR A 354 11.88 -0.72 -15.28
CA THR A 354 10.97 -1.86 -15.07
C THR A 354 11.03 -2.88 -16.22
N LEU A 355 10.67 -2.48 -17.44
CA LEU A 355 10.68 -3.37 -18.62
C LEU A 355 12.08 -3.53 -19.21
N THR A 356 12.92 -2.52 -19.02
CA THR A 356 14.31 -2.43 -19.49
C THR A 356 15.29 -2.41 -18.32
N LEU A 357 16.57 -2.59 -18.62
CA LEU A 357 17.63 -2.62 -17.60
C LEU A 357 17.98 -1.23 -17.07
N ASN A 358 17.57 -0.14 -17.74
CA ASN A 358 18.04 1.22 -17.48
C ASN A 358 19.58 1.35 -17.58
N GLU A 359 20.22 0.37 -18.21
CA GLU A 359 21.63 0.36 -18.56
C GLU A 359 21.75 0.73 -20.03
N LEU A 360 21.78 2.03 -20.27
CA LEU A 360 21.88 2.56 -21.63
C LEU A 360 23.19 2.10 -22.28
N THR A 361 23.11 1.77 -23.56
CA THR A 361 24.26 1.33 -24.36
C THR A 361 24.28 2.05 -25.70
N ILE A 362 25.46 2.40 -26.20
CA ILE A 362 25.64 3.02 -27.53
C ILE A 362 25.82 1.91 -28.55
N ASP A 363 25.04 1.96 -29.64
CA ASP A 363 25.27 1.10 -30.80
C ASP A 363 26.42 1.66 -31.65
N LEU A 364 27.65 1.26 -31.30
CA LEU A 364 28.89 1.73 -31.91
C LEU A 364 28.92 1.56 -33.43
N ALA A 365 28.27 0.52 -33.97
CA ALA A 365 28.25 0.23 -35.40
C ALA A 365 27.40 1.22 -36.21
N ASN A 366 26.50 1.95 -35.55
CA ASN A 366 25.51 2.81 -36.21
C ASN A 366 25.68 4.30 -35.87
N VAL A 367 26.79 4.70 -35.23
CA VAL A 367 27.10 6.11 -34.97
C VAL A 367 27.19 6.90 -36.30
N LYS A 368 26.46 8.00 -36.41
CA LYS A 368 26.46 8.86 -37.62
C LYS A 368 27.35 10.08 -37.39
N THR A 369 28.14 10.44 -38.39
CA THR A 369 29.09 11.56 -38.36
C THR A 369 28.68 12.63 -39.36
N TYR A 370 28.65 13.90 -38.96
CA TYR A 370 28.28 15.03 -39.85
C TYR A 370 29.45 15.96 -40.18
N SER A 371 30.61 15.72 -39.57
CA SER A 371 31.89 16.40 -39.79
C SER A 371 33.00 15.36 -40.01
N ASP A 372 34.21 15.82 -40.33
CA ASP A 372 35.41 14.96 -40.56
C ASP A 372 35.95 14.28 -39.28
N VAL A 373 35.14 14.19 -38.23
CA VAL A 373 35.50 13.61 -36.92
C VAL A 373 35.15 12.13 -36.90
N THR A 374 36.06 11.29 -36.41
CA THR A 374 35.80 9.83 -36.28
C THR A 374 34.76 9.53 -35.20
N PRO A 375 34.02 8.39 -35.30
CA PRO A 375 33.06 7.95 -34.28
C PRO A 375 33.64 7.89 -32.86
N GLU A 376 34.87 7.41 -32.70
CA GLU A 376 35.57 7.33 -31.41
C GLU A 376 35.77 8.72 -30.77
N ASN A 377 36.12 9.72 -31.58
CA ASN A 377 36.29 11.10 -31.11
C ASN A 377 34.95 11.76 -30.74
N ILE A 378 33.85 11.42 -31.43
CA ILE A 378 32.50 11.90 -31.05
C ILE A 378 32.12 11.38 -29.66
N ILE A 379 32.42 10.10 -29.36
CA ILE A 379 32.17 9.51 -28.04
C ILE A 379 33.05 10.19 -26.99
N LEU A 380 34.32 10.45 -27.30
CA LEU A 380 35.23 11.19 -26.40
C LEU A 380 34.73 12.61 -26.09
N PHE A 381 34.29 13.35 -27.12
CA PHE A 381 33.70 14.68 -26.92
C PHE A 381 32.38 14.62 -26.14
N SER A 382 31.57 13.59 -26.36
CA SER A 382 30.38 13.36 -25.53
C SER A 382 30.75 13.06 -24.07
N ALA A 383 31.82 12.30 -23.84
CA ALA A 383 32.33 11.97 -22.50
C ALA A 383 32.88 13.21 -21.80
N TYR A 384 33.49 14.14 -22.54
CA TYR A 384 33.89 15.44 -22.02
C TYR A 384 32.68 16.21 -21.47
N ALA A 385 31.57 16.25 -22.20
CA ALA A 385 30.31 16.84 -21.73
C ALA A 385 29.58 16.02 -20.65
N SER A 386 30.18 14.95 -20.11
CA SER A 386 29.62 14.12 -19.04
C SER A 386 30.28 14.41 -17.69
N ARG A 387 29.55 14.21 -16.58
CA ARG A 387 30.16 14.15 -15.24
C ARG A 387 30.86 12.81 -15.04
N VAL A 388 31.94 12.79 -14.24
CA VAL A 388 32.70 11.56 -13.95
C VAL A 388 32.43 11.03 -12.53
N GLU A 389 32.22 11.93 -11.57
CA GLU A 389 32.08 11.59 -10.13
C GLU A 389 30.65 11.23 -9.72
N ASN A 390 29.63 11.74 -10.42
CA ASN A 390 28.21 11.54 -10.10
C ASN A 390 27.42 11.43 -11.41
N GLN A 391 27.45 10.25 -12.02
CA GLN A 391 27.05 10.00 -13.41
C GLN A 391 25.56 9.66 -13.52
N ASP A 392 24.83 10.37 -14.39
CA ASP A 392 23.51 9.93 -14.86
C ASP A 392 23.65 8.67 -15.73
N ALA A 393 22.55 7.94 -15.98
CA ALA A 393 22.60 6.72 -16.80
C ALA A 393 23.15 6.96 -18.23
N ILE A 394 22.86 8.13 -18.83
CA ILE A 394 23.40 8.54 -20.13
C ILE A 394 24.90 8.85 -20.04
N ASP A 395 25.31 9.59 -19.02
CA ASP A 395 26.73 9.94 -18.79
C ASP A 395 27.56 8.69 -18.55
N THR A 396 27.04 7.78 -17.74
CA THR A 396 27.62 6.46 -17.47
C THR A 396 27.77 5.65 -18.75
N CYS A 397 26.74 5.62 -19.59
CA CYS A 397 26.76 4.94 -20.88
C CYS A 397 27.86 5.48 -21.80
N VAL A 398 27.96 6.81 -21.92
CA VAL A 398 28.97 7.45 -22.75
C VAL A 398 30.39 7.19 -22.23
N VAL A 399 30.61 7.32 -20.92
CA VAL A 399 31.93 7.09 -20.29
C VAL A 399 32.33 5.62 -20.36
N LYS A 400 31.40 4.68 -20.13
CA LYS A 400 31.64 3.22 -20.27
C LYS A 400 31.89 2.78 -21.72
N SER A 401 31.43 3.56 -22.69
CA SER A 401 31.68 3.27 -24.11
C SER A 401 33.10 3.61 -24.55
N LEU A 402 33.88 4.32 -23.70
CA LEU A 402 35.30 4.54 -23.94
C LEU A 402 36.13 3.29 -23.59
N PRO A 403 37.28 3.06 -24.27
CA PRO A 403 38.20 1.98 -23.92
C PRO A 403 38.74 2.09 -22.48
N ASP A 404 38.95 3.31 -22.01
CA ASP A 404 39.38 3.62 -20.64
C ASP A 404 38.65 4.89 -20.15
N PRO A 405 37.89 4.83 -19.03
CA PRO A 405 37.22 5.99 -18.44
C PRO A 405 38.17 7.16 -18.11
N ALA A 406 39.45 6.90 -17.86
CA ALA A 406 40.43 7.95 -17.56
C ALA A 406 40.60 8.94 -18.73
N LEU A 407 40.35 8.49 -19.97
CA LEU A 407 40.41 9.32 -21.17
C LEU A 407 39.42 10.49 -21.14
N ALA A 408 38.31 10.38 -20.39
CA ALA A 408 37.31 11.44 -20.30
C ALA A 408 37.83 12.75 -19.65
N ARG A 409 38.98 12.71 -18.95
CA ARG A 409 39.63 13.88 -18.34
C ARG A 409 41.12 13.99 -18.65
N GLN A 410 41.72 13.02 -19.33
CA GLN A 410 43.14 13.06 -19.65
C GLN A 410 43.45 14.17 -20.67
N GLY A 411 44.40 15.06 -20.33
CA GLY A 411 44.87 16.10 -21.25
C GLY A 411 43.97 17.34 -21.35
N ILE A 412 42.96 17.46 -20.48
CA ILE A 412 42.05 18.62 -20.42
C ILE A 412 41.91 19.17 -19.00
N GLU A 413 41.80 20.48 -18.87
CA GLU A 413 41.46 21.20 -17.64
C GLU A 413 39.99 21.66 -17.74
N GLN A 414 39.15 21.26 -16.78
CA GLN A 414 37.73 21.66 -16.74
C GLN A 414 37.61 23.08 -16.18
N LEU A 415 37.07 24.02 -16.96
CA LEU A 415 36.86 25.41 -16.53
C LEU A 415 35.44 25.65 -16.02
N ASP A 416 34.46 25.03 -16.67
CA ASP A 416 33.05 25.19 -16.32
C ASP A 416 32.22 23.99 -16.79
N PHE A 417 31.13 23.72 -16.10
CA PHE A 417 30.21 22.65 -16.44
C PHE A 417 28.77 23.07 -16.16
N ILE A 418 27.94 23.06 -17.19
CA ILE A 418 26.50 23.32 -17.10
C ILE A 418 25.79 21.96 -17.07
N PRO A 419 25.16 21.60 -15.93
CA PRO A 419 24.47 20.33 -15.77
C PRO A 419 23.18 20.25 -16.60
N PHE A 420 22.61 19.05 -16.67
CA PHE A 420 21.38 18.82 -17.40
C PHE A 420 20.22 19.57 -16.75
N ASN A 421 19.45 20.28 -17.57
CA ASN A 421 18.21 20.92 -17.18
C ASN A 421 17.06 20.41 -18.06
N PRO A 422 15.92 19.96 -17.50
CA PRO A 422 14.76 19.52 -18.29
C PRO A 422 14.21 20.52 -19.31
N THR A 423 14.40 21.83 -19.11
CA THR A 423 14.01 22.87 -20.09
C THR A 423 15.01 22.97 -21.23
N ASP A 424 16.31 22.99 -20.90
CA ASP A 424 17.39 23.20 -21.87
C ASP A 424 17.76 21.91 -22.60
N LYS A 425 17.44 20.75 -22.01
CA LYS A 425 17.62 19.38 -22.55
C LYS A 425 19.01 19.11 -23.12
N ARG A 426 20.03 19.72 -22.51
CA ARG A 426 21.43 19.60 -22.89
C ARG A 426 22.35 19.70 -21.68
N THR A 427 23.58 19.24 -21.86
CA THR A 427 24.71 19.47 -20.97
C THR A 427 25.80 20.18 -21.75
N GLN A 428 26.66 20.92 -21.06
CA GLN A 428 27.77 21.62 -21.69
C GLN A 428 28.98 21.60 -20.78
N MET A 429 30.16 21.38 -21.35
CA MET A 429 31.43 21.57 -20.65
C MET A 429 32.31 22.56 -21.42
N THR A 430 32.90 23.49 -20.68
CA THR A 430 33.97 24.37 -21.15
C THR A 430 35.29 23.84 -20.61
N TYR A 431 36.22 23.53 -21.51
CA TYR A 431 37.51 22.94 -21.15
C TYR A 431 38.67 23.60 -21.89
N ARG A 432 39.83 23.61 -21.23
CA ARG A 432 41.10 24.00 -21.84
C ARG A 432 41.88 22.74 -22.19
N ARG A 433 42.30 22.62 -23.44
CA ARG A 433 43.14 21.51 -23.88
C ARG A 433 44.60 21.83 -23.51
N LEU A 434 45.27 20.90 -22.82
CA LEU A 434 46.61 21.13 -22.28
C LEU A 434 47.72 21.08 -23.34
N SER A 435 47.46 20.51 -24.52
CA SER A 435 48.46 20.37 -25.59
C SER A 435 48.74 21.68 -26.36
N ASP A 436 47.70 22.47 -26.62
CA ASP A 436 47.69 23.68 -27.46
C ASP A 436 47.21 24.91 -26.70
N ASN A 437 46.79 24.75 -25.43
CA ASN A 437 46.28 25.80 -24.55
C ASN A 437 45.03 26.51 -25.10
N THR A 438 44.29 25.88 -26.02
CA THR A 438 43.05 26.41 -26.59
C THR A 438 41.85 26.05 -25.70
N VAL A 439 40.85 26.93 -25.69
CA VAL A 439 39.59 26.71 -24.97
C VAL A 439 38.50 26.26 -25.93
N HIS A 440 37.84 25.17 -25.58
CA HIS A 440 36.76 24.56 -26.35
C HIS A 440 35.52 24.38 -25.49
N ARG A 441 34.36 24.41 -26.13
CA ARG A 441 33.08 24.03 -25.53
C ARG A 441 32.51 22.85 -26.27
N VAL A 442 32.02 21.89 -25.52
CA VAL A 442 31.29 20.75 -26.06
C VAL A 442 29.92 20.70 -25.40
N SER A 443 28.89 20.44 -26.22
CA SER A 443 27.53 20.25 -25.76
C SER A 443 26.95 18.97 -26.33
N LYS A 444 26.18 18.26 -25.51
CA LYS A 444 25.39 17.10 -25.92
C LYS A 444 23.97 17.26 -25.43
N GLY A 445 23.00 16.75 -26.18
CA GLY A 445 21.59 16.88 -25.82
C GLY A 445 20.62 16.37 -26.87
N MET A 446 19.37 16.77 -26.71
CA MET A 446 18.31 16.45 -27.67
C MET A 446 18.65 16.97 -29.07
N SER A 447 18.40 16.14 -30.08
CA SER A 447 18.75 16.41 -31.49
C SER A 447 18.27 17.76 -32.01
N SER A 448 17.01 18.13 -31.74
CA SER A 448 16.45 19.44 -32.14
C SER A 448 17.14 20.63 -31.45
N ILE A 449 17.39 20.54 -30.13
CA ILE A 449 18.00 21.64 -29.37
C ILE A 449 19.46 21.86 -29.80
N ILE A 450 20.21 20.78 -30.02
CA ILE A 450 21.58 20.88 -30.51
C ILE A 450 21.61 21.45 -31.94
N LEU A 451 20.64 21.09 -32.80
CA LEU A 451 20.50 21.68 -34.13
C LEU A 451 20.21 23.19 -34.08
N ASP A 452 19.41 23.65 -33.12
CA ASP A 452 19.12 25.07 -32.92
C ASP A 452 20.34 25.83 -32.38
N LEU A 453 21.18 25.15 -31.58
CA LEU A 453 22.44 25.68 -31.06
C LEU A 453 23.50 25.84 -32.16
N CYS A 454 23.50 24.96 -33.16
CA CYS A 454 24.50 24.95 -34.22
C CYS A 454 24.31 26.13 -35.17
N THR A 455 25.29 27.04 -35.20
CA THR A 455 25.31 28.22 -36.08
C THR A 455 26.35 28.11 -37.20
N ARG A 456 27.36 27.25 -37.05
CA ARG A 456 28.49 27.12 -37.97
C ARG A 456 28.38 25.83 -38.81
N ASN A 457 28.69 25.93 -40.10
CA ASN A 457 28.56 24.85 -41.08
C ASN A 457 27.16 24.19 -41.13
N LYS A 458 26.09 24.93 -40.83
CA LYS A 458 24.71 24.42 -40.91
C LYS A 458 24.21 24.49 -42.36
N THR A 459 24.23 23.37 -43.08
CA THR A 459 23.58 23.26 -44.40
C THR A 459 22.19 22.64 -44.28
N GLU A 460 21.23 23.08 -45.11
CA GLU A 460 19.88 22.48 -45.14
C GLU A 460 19.92 20.97 -45.40
N ALA A 461 20.88 20.50 -46.20
CA ALA A 461 21.10 19.09 -46.48
C ALA A 461 21.50 18.29 -45.21
N GLN A 462 22.37 18.83 -44.35
CA GLN A 462 22.75 18.17 -43.10
C GLN A 462 21.58 18.12 -42.11
N VAL A 463 20.76 19.18 -42.05
CA VAL A 463 19.55 19.19 -41.20
C VAL A 463 18.56 18.12 -41.66
N ALA A 464 18.29 18.02 -42.97
CA ALA A 464 17.41 17.00 -43.54
C ALA A 464 17.95 15.58 -43.30
N GLN A 465 19.26 15.38 -43.49
CA GLN A 465 19.93 14.10 -43.24
C GLN A 465 19.81 13.69 -41.77
N MET A 466 20.04 14.62 -40.84
CA MET A 466 19.93 14.33 -39.42
C MET A 466 18.50 13.97 -38.99
N HIS A 467 17.48 14.64 -39.53
CA HIS A 467 16.10 14.24 -39.30
C HIS A 467 15.82 12.81 -39.81
N ALA A 468 16.30 12.46 -41.00
CA ALA A 468 16.15 11.13 -41.55
C ALA A 468 16.86 10.05 -40.70
N ASP A 469 18.07 10.34 -40.21
CA ASP A 469 18.82 9.43 -39.33
C ASP A 469 18.15 9.27 -37.95
N VAL A 470 17.57 10.34 -37.38
CA VAL A 470 16.78 10.27 -36.15
C VAL A 470 15.54 9.39 -36.33
N ASP A 471 14.84 9.51 -37.47
CA ASP A 471 13.67 8.67 -37.79
C ASP A 471 14.06 7.21 -38.08
N GLU A 472 15.25 6.96 -38.65
CA GLU A 472 15.82 5.62 -38.79
C GLU A 472 16.09 4.99 -37.41
N PHE A 473 16.73 5.74 -36.50
CA PHE A 473 16.99 5.31 -35.14
C PHE A 473 15.70 5.03 -34.38
N ALA A 474 14.69 5.90 -34.47
CA ALA A 474 13.40 5.71 -33.83
C ALA A 474 12.69 4.44 -34.31
N ARG A 475 12.73 4.13 -35.62
CA ARG A 475 12.18 2.88 -36.19
C ARG A 475 12.89 1.63 -35.69
N ARG A 476 14.18 1.73 -35.34
CA ARG A 476 14.98 0.64 -34.75
C ARG A 476 14.87 0.56 -33.23
N GLY A 477 14.12 1.47 -32.59
CA GLY A 477 13.98 1.57 -31.14
C GLY A 477 15.18 2.22 -30.44
N LEU A 478 15.98 3.00 -31.17
CA LEU A 478 17.17 3.69 -30.69
C LEU A 478 16.82 5.16 -30.41
N ARG A 479 17.23 5.68 -29.25
CA ARG A 479 17.22 7.11 -28.92
C ARG A 479 18.40 7.80 -29.58
N ALA A 480 18.21 9.03 -30.05
CA ALA A 480 19.25 9.80 -30.72
C ALA A 480 19.79 10.90 -29.79
N LEU A 481 21.11 10.91 -29.54
CA LEU A 481 21.79 11.96 -28.78
C LEU A 481 22.74 12.72 -29.71
N ALA A 482 22.53 14.02 -29.89
CA ALA A 482 23.36 14.85 -30.74
C ALA A 482 24.50 15.48 -29.94
N VAL A 483 25.65 15.65 -30.59
CA VAL A 483 26.83 16.29 -30.01
C VAL A 483 27.31 17.41 -30.93
N ALA A 484 27.69 18.55 -30.33
CA ALA A 484 28.22 19.71 -31.01
C ALA A 484 29.43 20.29 -30.26
N ILE A 485 30.32 20.94 -31.00
CA ILE A 485 31.55 21.55 -30.48
C ILE A 485 31.70 22.98 -30.96
N GLU A 486 32.28 23.84 -30.12
CA GLU A 486 32.61 25.23 -30.41
C GLU A 486 34.03 25.53 -29.90
N GLU A 487 34.75 26.42 -30.60
CA GLU A 487 36.02 26.99 -30.13
C GLU A 487 35.80 28.37 -29.50
N VAL A 488 36.50 28.68 -28.41
CA VAL A 488 36.44 29.96 -27.68
C VAL A 488 37.79 30.68 -27.80
N PRO A 489 37.96 31.58 -28.79
CA PRO A 489 39.27 32.15 -29.14
C PRO A 489 39.85 33.07 -28.05
N GLU A 490 38.99 33.73 -27.27
CA GLU A 490 39.39 34.70 -26.23
C GLU A 490 39.90 34.03 -24.93
N GLY A 491 39.78 32.70 -24.81
CA GLY A 491 40.36 31.93 -23.69
C GLY A 491 39.72 32.14 -22.31
N LEU A 492 38.69 33.00 -22.21
CA LEU A 492 37.91 33.26 -21.00
C LEU A 492 36.62 32.41 -20.97
N LYS A 493 36.16 32.07 -19.77
CA LYS A 493 34.98 31.22 -19.52
C LYS A 493 33.71 31.76 -20.20
N ASP A 494 33.42 33.05 -20.00
CA ASP A 494 32.16 33.70 -20.39
C ASP A 494 32.19 34.37 -21.78
N SER A 495 33.33 34.32 -22.48
CA SER A 495 33.48 34.98 -23.79
C SER A 495 32.62 34.32 -24.88
N PRO A 496 32.04 35.07 -25.83
CA PRO A 496 31.31 34.48 -26.96
C PRO A 496 32.25 33.59 -27.80
N GLY A 497 31.81 32.38 -28.15
CA GLY A 497 32.58 31.46 -28.98
C GLY A 497 32.33 31.66 -30.48
N THR A 498 32.98 30.84 -31.31
CA THR A 498 32.91 30.91 -32.79
C THR A 498 31.63 30.31 -33.41
N GLY A 499 30.70 29.84 -32.60
CA GLY A 499 29.50 29.12 -33.01
C GLY A 499 29.65 27.59 -32.95
N PHE A 500 28.62 26.91 -32.47
CA PHE A 500 28.59 25.44 -32.40
C PHE A 500 28.51 24.81 -33.80
N THR A 501 29.30 23.75 -33.98
CA THR A 501 29.30 22.88 -35.17
C THR A 501 28.81 21.50 -34.77
N LEU A 502 27.84 20.97 -35.52
CA LEU A 502 27.32 19.61 -35.31
C LEU A 502 28.39 18.58 -35.70
N ILE A 503 28.73 17.66 -34.79
CA ILE A 503 29.77 16.65 -35.05
C ILE A 503 29.19 15.25 -35.31
N GLY A 504 28.14 14.85 -34.60
CA GLY A 504 27.59 13.51 -34.76
C GLY A 504 26.33 13.21 -33.96
N LEU A 505 25.77 12.04 -34.26
CA LEU A 505 24.58 11.47 -33.62
C LEU A 505 24.91 10.09 -33.05
N LEU A 506 24.70 9.95 -31.75
CA LEU A 506 24.90 8.70 -31.02
C LEU A 506 23.57 7.97 -30.88
N PRO A 507 23.43 6.75 -31.44
CA PRO A 507 22.28 5.88 -31.17
C PRO A 507 22.45 5.22 -29.80
N ILE A 508 21.57 5.58 -28.87
CA ILE A 508 21.52 5.01 -27.52
C ILE A 508 20.31 4.10 -27.45
N TYR A 509 20.46 2.88 -26.95
CA TYR A 509 19.33 2.02 -26.68
C TYR A 509 19.35 1.49 -25.26
N ASP A 510 18.15 1.15 -24.80
CA ASP A 510 17.91 0.56 -23.49
C ASP A 510 17.49 -0.90 -23.69
N PRO A 511 18.38 -1.87 -23.40
CA PRO A 511 18.06 -3.28 -23.61
C PRO A 511 16.87 -3.71 -22.75
N PRO A 512 15.91 -4.46 -23.32
CA PRO A 512 14.89 -5.12 -22.51
C PRO A 512 15.55 -6.15 -21.58
N ARG A 513 14.98 -6.37 -20.40
CA ARG A 513 15.46 -7.44 -19.52
C ARG A 513 15.19 -8.80 -20.16
N HIS A 514 16.03 -9.78 -19.81
CA HIS A 514 15.94 -11.14 -20.34
C HIS A 514 14.67 -11.87 -19.89
N ASP A 515 14.14 -11.52 -18.71
CA ASP A 515 12.96 -12.10 -18.07
C ASP A 515 11.65 -11.36 -18.39
N THR A 516 11.71 -10.10 -18.86
CA THR A 516 10.51 -9.26 -19.10
C THR A 516 9.49 -9.94 -19.98
N LYS A 517 9.91 -10.60 -21.06
CA LYS A 517 9.01 -11.25 -22.03
C LYS A 517 8.23 -12.41 -21.40
N GLU A 518 8.94 -13.33 -20.73
CA GLU A 518 8.30 -14.44 -20.02
C GLU A 518 7.40 -13.94 -18.90
N THR A 519 7.80 -12.86 -18.23
CA THR A 519 7.03 -12.24 -17.16
C THR A 519 5.73 -11.61 -17.66
N ILE A 520 5.73 -10.97 -18.83
CA ILE A 520 4.51 -10.45 -19.48
C ILE A 520 3.57 -11.61 -19.80
N ASP A 521 4.08 -12.70 -20.38
CA ASP A 521 3.28 -13.90 -20.67
C ASP A 521 2.66 -14.49 -19.39
N ARG A 522 3.44 -14.54 -18.29
CA ARG A 522 2.97 -14.97 -16.96
C ARG A 522 1.93 -14.01 -16.38
N ALA A 523 2.09 -12.71 -16.53
CA ALA A 523 1.12 -11.70 -16.08
C ALA A 523 -0.22 -11.85 -16.82
N GLN A 524 -0.18 -12.04 -18.14
CA GLN A 524 -1.37 -12.29 -18.96
C GLN A 524 -2.07 -13.60 -18.57
N ALA A 525 -1.31 -14.66 -18.31
CA ALA A 525 -1.85 -15.94 -17.81
C ALA A 525 -2.54 -15.80 -16.44
N LEU A 526 -2.14 -14.80 -15.64
CA LEU A 526 -2.76 -14.44 -14.37
C LEU A 526 -3.91 -13.43 -14.50
N GLY A 527 -4.33 -13.11 -15.73
CA GLY A 527 -5.39 -12.15 -16.01
C GLY A 527 -5.01 -10.70 -15.71
N VAL A 528 -3.72 -10.36 -15.69
CA VAL A 528 -3.22 -8.98 -15.51
C VAL A 528 -2.77 -8.44 -16.87
N LYS A 529 -3.48 -7.42 -17.39
CA LYS A 529 -3.09 -6.74 -18.63
C LYS A 529 -1.96 -5.76 -18.34
N VAL A 530 -0.79 -5.98 -18.91
CA VAL A 530 0.35 -5.06 -18.80
C VAL A 530 0.22 -3.98 -19.89
N LYS A 531 0.31 -2.71 -19.50
CA LYS A 531 0.30 -1.56 -20.41
C LYS A 531 1.61 -0.79 -20.27
N MET A 532 2.28 -0.50 -21.38
CA MET A 532 3.52 0.29 -21.37
C MET A 532 3.20 1.78 -21.34
N ILE A 533 3.78 2.51 -20.39
CA ILE A 533 3.69 3.96 -20.31
C ILE A 533 5.09 4.52 -20.48
N THR A 534 5.32 5.38 -21.47
CA THR A 534 6.66 5.92 -21.72
C THR A 534 6.67 7.35 -22.25
N GLY A 535 7.69 8.11 -21.88
CA GLY A 535 8.01 9.42 -22.46
C GLY A 535 8.66 9.33 -23.84
N ASP A 536 9.06 8.14 -24.29
CA ASP A 536 9.66 7.94 -25.61
C ASP A 536 8.67 8.21 -26.75
N GLN A 537 9.21 8.45 -27.95
CA GLN A 537 8.40 8.55 -29.15
C GLN A 537 7.67 7.24 -29.45
N LEU A 538 6.51 7.35 -30.10
CA LEU A 538 5.63 6.21 -30.40
C LEU A 538 6.32 5.10 -31.21
N ALA A 539 7.20 5.46 -32.14
CA ALA A 539 7.96 4.48 -32.93
C ALA A 539 8.84 3.58 -32.05
N ILE A 540 9.54 4.17 -31.08
CA ILE A 540 10.41 3.44 -30.13
C ILE A 540 9.56 2.55 -29.22
N ALA A 541 8.44 3.08 -28.72
CA ALA A 541 7.51 2.33 -27.88
C ALA A 541 6.94 1.10 -28.60
N LYS A 542 6.48 1.27 -29.85
CA LYS A 542 5.95 0.16 -30.68
C LYS A 542 7.00 -0.90 -30.98
N GLU A 543 8.23 -0.49 -31.31
CA GLU A 543 9.32 -1.44 -31.56
C GLU A 543 9.70 -2.21 -30.29
N THR A 544 9.76 -1.53 -29.15
CA THR A 544 9.99 -2.17 -27.85
C THR A 544 8.86 -3.15 -27.51
N GLY A 545 7.61 -2.74 -27.71
CA GLY A 545 6.42 -3.57 -27.54
C GLY A 545 6.44 -4.81 -28.42
N ARG A 546 6.84 -4.69 -29.69
CA ARG A 546 6.99 -5.82 -30.62
C ARG A 546 8.05 -6.81 -30.16
N ARG A 547 9.22 -6.35 -29.68
CA ARG A 547 10.29 -7.22 -29.14
C ARG A 547 9.85 -7.97 -27.89
N LEU A 548 9.13 -7.29 -27.01
CA LEU A 548 8.60 -7.85 -25.77
C LEU A 548 7.32 -8.68 -25.94
N LYS A 549 6.74 -8.71 -27.15
CA LYS A 549 5.41 -9.29 -27.43
C LYS A 549 4.26 -8.68 -26.61
N LEU A 550 4.38 -7.41 -26.22
CA LEU A 550 3.31 -6.69 -25.52
C LEU A 550 2.14 -6.35 -26.45
N GLY A 551 2.41 -6.19 -27.75
CA GLY A 551 1.49 -5.67 -28.76
C GLY A 551 2.02 -4.39 -29.40
N ASP A 552 1.44 -3.99 -30.54
CA ASP A 552 1.78 -2.76 -31.27
C ASP A 552 0.63 -1.73 -31.29
N HIS A 553 -0.49 -2.05 -30.62
CA HIS A 553 -1.66 -1.18 -30.49
C HIS A 553 -1.44 -0.09 -29.43
N MET A 554 -0.44 0.76 -29.69
CA MET A 554 -0.04 1.88 -28.85
C MET A 554 -0.40 3.22 -29.48
N PHE A 555 -0.71 4.20 -28.63
CA PHE A 555 -1.10 5.54 -29.05
C PHE A 555 -0.18 6.62 -28.46
N ASN A 556 -0.13 7.78 -29.12
CA ASN A 556 0.49 8.96 -28.53
C ASN A 556 -0.43 9.53 -27.44
N ALA A 557 0.15 10.07 -26.38
CA ALA A 557 -0.61 10.69 -25.29
C ALA A 557 -1.49 11.87 -25.74
N SER A 558 -1.19 12.52 -26.88
CA SER A 558 -2.04 13.59 -27.45
C SER A 558 -3.49 13.15 -27.72
N VAL A 559 -3.71 11.86 -27.98
CA VAL A 559 -5.04 11.24 -28.19
C VAL A 559 -5.95 11.42 -26.96
N LEU A 560 -5.39 11.53 -25.76
CA LEU A 560 -6.16 11.76 -24.53
C LEU A 560 -6.85 13.13 -24.50
N ARG A 561 -6.31 14.12 -25.22
CA ARG A 561 -6.87 15.46 -25.35
C ARG A 561 -7.70 15.59 -26.64
N ASP A 562 -7.14 15.10 -27.74
CA ASP A 562 -7.67 15.35 -29.09
C ASP A 562 -8.81 14.36 -29.45
N GLY A 563 -8.99 13.29 -28.68
CA GLY A 563 -9.97 12.23 -28.93
C GLY A 563 -9.43 11.09 -29.80
N PRO A 564 -10.17 9.98 -29.96
CA PRO A 564 -9.75 8.85 -30.77
C PRO A 564 -9.45 9.29 -32.20
N PRO A 565 -8.34 8.85 -32.81
CA PRO A 565 -8.05 9.18 -34.21
C PRO A 565 -9.14 8.59 -35.12
N ALA A 566 -9.51 9.33 -36.17
CA ALA A 566 -10.48 8.89 -37.20
C ALA A 566 -9.83 7.88 -38.16
N ASP A 567 -9.37 6.75 -37.61
CA ASP A 567 -8.69 5.68 -38.35
C ASP A 567 -9.60 4.44 -38.40
N GLU A 568 -9.71 3.77 -39.56
CA GLU A 568 -10.67 2.67 -39.79
C GLU A 568 -10.43 1.46 -38.86
N ASN A 569 -9.24 1.36 -38.27
CA ASN A 569 -8.84 0.27 -37.38
C ASN A 569 -9.17 0.52 -35.90
N VAL A 570 -9.61 1.73 -35.52
CA VAL A 570 -9.98 2.07 -34.14
C VAL A 570 -11.50 2.03 -34.01
N LYS A 571 -12.03 0.95 -33.41
CA LYS A 571 -13.48 0.76 -33.19
C LYS A 571 -14.02 1.53 -31.97
N SER A 572 -13.15 2.05 -31.13
CA SER A 572 -13.49 2.67 -29.85
C SER A 572 -14.09 4.07 -30.07
N ASN A 573 -15.34 4.28 -29.65
CA ASN A 573 -16.05 5.55 -29.84
C ASN A 573 -15.77 6.56 -28.71
N THR A 574 -15.18 6.08 -27.61
CA THR A 574 -14.85 6.89 -26.43
C THR A 574 -13.37 6.77 -26.08
N ILE A 575 -12.82 7.84 -25.48
CA ILE A 575 -11.43 7.85 -24.99
C ILE A 575 -11.21 6.75 -23.96
N ASP A 576 -12.19 6.49 -23.10
CA ASP A 576 -12.07 5.51 -22.03
C ASP A 576 -11.98 4.07 -22.59
N GLU A 577 -12.76 3.73 -23.64
CA GLU A 577 -12.62 2.46 -24.36
C GLU A 577 -11.26 2.34 -25.05
N LEU A 578 -10.77 3.42 -25.68
CA LEU A 578 -9.44 3.44 -26.30
C LEU A 578 -8.35 3.18 -25.26
N VAL A 579 -8.45 3.79 -24.08
CA VAL A 579 -7.50 3.57 -22.96
C VAL A 579 -7.53 2.14 -22.46
N LEU A 580 -8.69 1.50 -22.44
CA LEU A 580 -8.82 0.09 -22.06
C LEU A 580 -8.22 -0.85 -23.12
N GLU A 581 -8.45 -0.58 -24.40
CA GLU A 581 -7.97 -1.42 -25.51
C GLU A 581 -6.46 -1.27 -25.76
N ALA A 582 -5.90 -0.06 -25.60
CA ALA A 582 -4.49 0.23 -25.87
C ALA A 582 -3.51 -0.67 -25.10
N ASP A 583 -2.42 -1.08 -25.75
CA ASP A 583 -1.32 -1.83 -25.12
C ASP A 583 -0.27 -0.90 -24.49
N GLY A 584 -0.32 0.39 -24.84
CA GLY A 584 0.56 1.39 -24.25
C GLY A 584 0.38 2.80 -24.79
N PHE A 585 1.02 3.73 -24.09
CA PHE A 585 1.04 5.15 -24.42
C PHE A 585 2.46 5.66 -24.49
N ALA A 586 2.74 6.45 -25.52
CA ALA A 586 4.04 7.06 -25.80
C ALA A 586 3.96 8.58 -25.78
N GLY A 587 5.09 9.26 -25.57
CA GLY A 587 5.15 10.72 -25.41
C GLY A 587 4.37 11.21 -24.18
N VAL A 588 4.33 10.40 -23.12
CA VAL A 588 3.49 10.63 -21.94
C VAL A 588 4.18 11.62 -21.00
N TYR A 589 3.45 12.69 -20.65
CA TYR A 589 3.83 13.66 -19.63
C TYR A 589 3.27 13.22 -18.25
N PRO A 590 3.77 13.79 -17.14
CA PRO A 590 3.32 13.42 -15.79
C PRO A 590 1.80 13.48 -15.61
N GLU A 591 1.16 14.53 -16.11
CA GLU A 591 -0.29 14.74 -16.08
C GLU A 591 -1.05 13.63 -16.82
N HIS A 592 -0.53 13.22 -17.98
CA HIS A 592 -1.11 12.14 -18.77
C HIS A 592 -1.02 10.80 -18.04
N LYS A 593 0.05 10.53 -17.27
CA LYS A 593 0.17 9.31 -16.46
C LYS A 593 -0.96 9.24 -15.43
N TYR A 594 -1.20 10.35 -14.71
CA TYR A 594 -2.30 10.47 -13.75
C TYR A 594 -3.66 10.23 -14.43
N ASP A 595 -3.91 10.89 -15.57
CA ASP A 595 -5.19 10.79 -16.29
C ASP A 595 -5.47 9.37 -16.79
N ILE A 596 -4.46 8.66 -17.32
CA ILE A 596 -4.59 7.27 -17.75
C ILE A 596 -5.02 6.39 -16.58
N VAL A 597 -4.35 6.50 -15.43
CA VAL A 597 -4.66 5.73 -14.23
C VAL A 597 -6.06 6.07 -13.72
N ALA A 598 -6.42 7.35 -13.65
CA ALA A 598 -7.73 7.80 -13.18
C ALA A 598 -8.87 7.31 -14.07
N ARG A 599 -8.70 7.30 -15.40
CA ARG A 599 -9.70 6.77 -16.34
C ARG A 599 -9.90 5.26 -16.18
N LEU A 600 -8.81 4.50 -16.09
CA LEU A 600 -8.88 3.06 -15.86
C LEU A 600 -9.58 2.72 -14.53
N GLN A 601 -9.34 3.51 -13.47
CA GLN A 601 -10.06 3.37 -12.20
C GLN A 601 -11.53 3.71 -12.31
N ASN A 602 -11.88 4.78 -13.05
CA ASN A 602 -13.29 5.16 -13.28
C ASN A 602 -14.07 4.10 -14.06
N LEU A 603 -13.38 3.31 -14.90
CA LEU A 603 -13.94 2.12 -15.56
C LEU A 603 -14.10 0.92 -14.62
N GLY A 604 -13.68 1.02 -13.36
CA GLY A 604 -13.80 -0.03 -12.36
C GLY A 604 -12.65 -1.04 -12.36
N HIS A 605 -11.56 -0.78 -13.08
CA HIS A 605 -10.36 -1.62 -13.04
C HIS A 605 -9.48 -1.26 -11.85
N PHE A 606 -8.99 -2.28 -11.15
CA PHE A 606 -7.93 -2.10 -10.16
C PHE A 606 -6.60 -1.94 -10.89
N THR A 607 -5.99 -0.78 -10.72
CA THR A 607 -4.77 -0.38 -11.41
C THR A 607 -3.58 -0.40 -10.48
N ALA A 608 -2.54 -1.11 -10.88
CA ALA A 608 -1.19 -0.91 -10.34
C ALA A 608 -0.39 -0.05 -11.32
N MET A 609 0.44 0.84 -10.78
CA MET A 609 1.35 1.64 -11.59
C MET A 609 2.76 1.54 -11.04
N THR A 610 3.74 1.40 -11.94
CA THR A 610 5.16 1.51 -11.58
C THR A 610 5.70 2.88 -11.93
N GLY A 611 6.67 3.37 -11.15
CA GLY A 611 7.33 4.64 -11.41
C GLY A 611 8.70 4.72 -10.73
N ASP A 612 9.57 5.55 -11.28
CA ASP A 612 10.94 5.76 -10.82
C ASP A 612 11.24 7.23 -10.48
N GLY A 613 10.57 8.18 -11.15
CA GLY A 613 10.84 9.60 -11.01
C GLY A 613 9.85 10.36 -10.11
N VAL A 614 10.24 11.57 -9.72
CA VAL A 614 9.36 12.55 -9.04
C VAL A 614 8.08 12.83 -9.81
N ASN A 615 8.20 12.77 -11.14
CA ASN A 615 7.11 13.00 -12.08
C ASN A 615 6.01 11.94 -11.99
N ASP A 616 6.32 10.77 -11.43
CA ASP A 616 5.38 9.66 -11.33
C ASP A 616 4.64 9.65 -10.00
N ALA A 617 5.13 10.41 -9.01
CA ALA A 617 4.54 10.46 -7.68
C ALA A 617 3.02 10.75 -7.67
N PRO A 618 2.47 11.70 -8.46
CA PRO A 618 1.02 11.91 -8.49
C PRO A 618 0.24 10.71 -9.03
N ALA A 619 0.78 10.04 -10.04
CA ALA A 619 0.12 8.90 -10.68
C ALA A 619 0.25 7.62 -9.84
N LEU A 620 1.38 7.44 -9.13
CA LEU A 620 1.58 6.40 -8.10
C LEU A 620 0.60 6.55 -6.96
N ALA A 621 0.45 7.76 -6.41
CA ALA A 621 -0.49 8.03 -5.32
C ALA A 621 -1.96 7.89 -5.75
N LYS A 622 -2.25 8.10 -7.04
CA LYS A 622 -3.59 7.92 -7.61
C LYS A 622 -3.94 6.46 -7.84
N ALA A 623 -2.96 5.63 -8.23
CA ALA A 623 -3.16 4.22 -8.49
C ALA A 623 -3.75 3.49 -7.27
N ASN A 624 -4.42 2.36 -7.49
CA ASN A 624 -4.84 1.53 -6.36
C ASN A 624 -3.61 0.99 -5.63
N VAL A 625 -2.58 0.62 -6.39
CA VAL A 625 -1.28 0.27 -5.84
C VAL A 625 -0.19 1.01 -6.60
N GLY A 626 0.44 1.98 -5.95
CA GLY A 626 1.66 2.61 -6.44
C GLY A 626 2.88 1.74 -6.13
N ILE A 627 3.69 1.42 -7.13
CA ILE A 627 4.91 0.60 -7.01
C ILE A 627 6.13 1.45 -7.37
N ALA A 628 7.00 1.72 -6.41
CA ALA A 628 8.29 2.35 -6.65
C ALA A 628 9.34 1.28 -6.98
N VAL A 629 10.11 1.49 -8.05
CA VAL A 629 11.26 0.62 -8.38
C VAL A 629 12.43 0.81 -7.41
N ALA A 630 13.39 -0.11 -7.41
CA ALA A 630 14.52 -0.09 -6.46
C ALA A 630 15.36 1.20 -6.53
N ASP A 631 15.61 1.71 -7.73
CA ASP A 631 16.37 2.94 -7.96
C ASP A 631 15.48 4.19 -8.05
N ALA A 632 14.24 4.11 -7.55
CA ALA A 632 13.30 5.22 -7.59
C ALA A 632 13.74 6.38 -6.69
N SER A 633 13.40 7.60 -7.10
CA SER A 633 13.62 8.80 -6.29
C SER A 633 12.88 8.72 -4.96
N ASP A 634 13.35 9.46 -3.96
CA ASP A 634 12.69 9.53 -2.65
C ASP A 634 11.22 9.96 -2.76
N ALA A 635 10.93 10.89 -3.68
CA ALA A 635 9.57 11.32 -3.99
C ALA A 635 8.68 10.18 -4.48
N ALA A 636 9.18 9.34 -5.39
CA ALA A 636 8.44 8.18 -5.88
C ALA A 636 8.25 7.12 -4.79
N ARG A 637 9.29 6.85 -3.97
CA ARG A 637 9.21 5.90 -2.84
C ARG A 637 8.20 6.35 -1.79
N SER A 638 8.15 7.65 -1.48
CA SER A 638 7.20 8.20 -0.52
C SER A 638 5.75 8.19 -1.02
N ALA A 639 5.54 8.27 -2.33
CA ALA A 639 4.20 8.23 -2.94
C ALA A 639 3.70 6.81 -3.19
N ALA A 640 4.58 5.81 -3.15
CA ALA A 640 4.25 4.41 -3.44
C ALA A 640 3.79 3.64 -2.21
N ASP A 641 2.91 2.68 -2.46
CA ASP A 641 2.38 1.74 -1.47
C ASP A 641 3.27 0.51 -1.28
N ILE A 642 4.07 0.21 -2.31
CA ILE A 642 5.03 -0.88 -2.35
C ILE A 642 6.33 -0.35 -2.94
N VAL A 643 7.44 -0.62 -2.25
CA VAL A 643 8.78 -0.29 -2.72
C VAL A 643 9.53 -1.58 -3.02
N LEU A 644 10.00 -1.72 -4.25
CA LEU A 644 10.83 -2.85 -4.63
C LEU A 644 12.26 -2.62 -4.17
N THR A 645 12.93 -3.68 -3.71
CA THR A 645 14.36 -3.65 -3.37
C THR A 645 15.24 -4.24 -4.48
N GLU A 646 14.61 -4.85 -5.48
CA GLU A 646 15.25 -5.37 -6.68
C GLU A 646 14.45 -4.89 -7.90
N PRO A 647 15.10 -4.43 -8.98
CA PRO A 647 14.38 -3.92 -10.13
C PRO A 647 13.93 -5.05 -11.06
N GLY A 648 12.77 -4.87 -11.69
CA GLY A 648 12.27 -5.77 -12.71
C GLY A 648 10.78 -6.09 -12.57
N LEU A 649 10.14 -6.40 -13.70
CA LEU A 649 8.73 -6.76 -13.75
C LEU A 649 8.45 -8.09 -13.01
N SER A 650 9.42 -9.02 -12.98
CA SER A 650 9.27 -10.35 -12.37
C SER A 650 8.93 -10.27 -10.88
N VAL A 651 9.63 -9.40 -10.15
CA VAL A 651 9.39 -9.13 -8.73
C VAL A 651 7.96 -8.67 -8.47
N ILE A 652 7.39 -7.85 -9.37
CA ILE A 652 6.01 -7.37 -9.27
C ILE A 652 5.03 -8.52 -9.45
N ILE A 653 5.25 -9.39 -10.43
CA ILE A 653 4.36 -10.54 -10.68
C ILE A 653 4.44 -11.55 -9.53
N ASP A 654 5.62 -11.78 -8.96
CA ASP A 654 5.78 -12.61 -7.77
C ASP A 654 5.09 -11.99 -6.55
N ALA A 655 5.14 -10.66 -6.40
CA ALA A 655 4.41 -9.94 -5.37
C ALA A 655 2.89 -10.05 -5.55
N ILE A 656 2.36 -9.96 -6.79
CA ILE A 656 0.93 -10.19 -7.09
C ILE A 656 0.52 -11.60 -6.68
N LEU A 657 1.33 -12.61 -7.00
CA LEU A 657 1.06 -14.00 -6.61
C LEU A 657 1.08 -14.19 -5.09
N GLY A 658 2.08 -13.63 -4.41
CA GLY A 658 2.16 -13.63 -2.95
C GLY A 658 0.92 -12.98 -2.31
N SER A 659 0.53 -11.81 -2.80
CA SER A 659 -0.68 -11.10 -2.37
C SER A 659 -1.95 -11.92 -2.60
N ARG A 660 -2.08 -12.62 -3.73
CA ARG A 660 -3.21 -13.53 -3.98
C ARG A 660 -3.24 -14.72 -3.02
N GLN A 661 -2.09 -15.28 -2.63
CA GLN A 661 -2.04 -16.34 -1.60
C GLN A 661 -2.52 -15.81 -0.23
N ILE A 662 -2.02 -14.64 0.17
CA ILE A 662 -2.40 -13.99 1.43
C ILE A 662 -3.90 -13.67 1.44
N PHE A 663 -4.43 -13.12 0.34
CA PHE A 663 -5.84 -12.85 0.18
C PHE A 663 -6.69 -14.12 0.25
N GLN A 664 -6.26 -15.22 -0.36
CA GLN A 664 -6.98 -16.50 -0.27
C GLN A 664 -7.02 -17.03 1.17
N ARG A 665 -5.93 -16.92 1.94
CA ARG A 665 -5.94 -17.29 3.37
C ARG A 665 -7.00 -16.50 4.14
N MET A 666 -7.07 -15.18 3.92
CA MET A 666 -8.06 -14.31 4.56
C MET A 666 -9.50 -14.69 4.15
N ARG A 667 -9.75 -14.87 2.85
CA ARG A 667 -11.06 -15.26 2.32
C ARG A 667 -11.55 -16.60 2.89
N ASN A 668 -10.68 -17.61 2.87
CA ASN A 668 -10.97 -18.95 3.36
C ASN A 668 -11.25 -18.93 4.87
N TYR A 669 -10.51 -18.12 5.61
CA TYR A 669 -10.72 -17.89 7.04
C TYR A 669 -12.07 -17.23 7.34
N SER A 670 -12.43 -16.17 6.60
CA SER A 670 -13.72 -15.50 6.76
C SER A 670 -14.88 -16.44 6.45
N ALA A 671 -14.79 -17.25 5.38
CA ALA A 671 -15.80 -18.25 5.05
C ALA A 671 -15.96 -19.29 6.16
N TYR A 672 -14.85 -19.86 6.64
CA TYR A 672 -14.83 -20.82 7.74
C TYR A 672 -15.50 -20.28 9.02
N THR A 673 -15.12 -19.08 9.41
CA THR A 673 -15.59 -18.47 10.65
C THR A 673 -17.08 -18.17 10.60
N CYS A 674 -17.56 -17.59 9.48
CA CYS A 674 -18.98 -17.38 9.25
C CYS A 674 -19.76 -18.71 9.23
N SER A 675 -19.20 -19.78 8.63
CA SER A 675 -19.83 -21.10 8.63
C SER A 675 -20.01 -21.65 10.03
N ILE A 676 -19.02 -21.49 10.92
CA ILE A 676 -19.12 -21.97 12.30
C ILE A 676 -20.16 -21.19 13.08
N THR A 677 -20.20 -19.86 12.93
CA THR A 677 -21.23 -19.04 13.56
C THR A 677 -22.63 -19.55 13.17
N ILE A 678 -22.88 -19.75 11.88
CA ILE A 678 -24.17 -20.29 11.43
C ILE A 678 -24.40 -21.69 11.96
N ARG A 679 -23.39 -22.57 11.93
CA ARG A 679 -23.50 -23.94 12.44
C ARG A 679 -23.91 -23.95 13.91
N VAL A 680 -23.18 -23.26 14.78
CA VAL A 680 -23.42 -23.29 16.24
C VAL A 680 -24.80 -22.74 16.54
N VAL A 681 -25.11 -21.55 16.01
CA VAL A 681 -26.38 -20.89 16.26
C VAL A 681 -27.55 -21.74 15.75
N LEU A 682 -27.50 -22.20 14.50
CA LEU A 682 -28.59 -23.00 13.92
C LEU A 682 -28.74 -24.36 14.62
N CYS A 683 -27.62 -25.04 14.92
CA CYS A 683 -27.62 -26.37 15.50
C CYS A 683 -28.24 -26.37 16.89
N PHE A 684 -27.73 -25.54 17.80
CA PHE A 684 -28.23 -25.53 19.18
C PHE A 684 -29.65 -24.96 19.25
N SER A 685 -30.02 -23.97 18.44
CA SER A 685 -31.42 -23.51 18.37
C SER A 685 -32.39 -24.60 17.93
N ILE A 686 -32.07 -25.35 16.86
CA ILE A 686 -32.97 -26.43 16.41
C ILE A 686 -33.03 -27.55 17.47
N MET A 687 -31.93 -27.88 18.13
CA MET A 687 -31.94 -28.89 19.20
C MET A 687 -32.82 -28.50 20.38
N VAL A 688 -32.81 -27.22 20.78
CA VAL A 688 -33.73 -26.66 21.78
C VAL A 688 -35.18 -26.75 21.29
N PHE A 689 -35.46 -26.39 20.03
CA PHE A 689 -36.81 -26.38 19.47
C PHE A 689 -37.43 -27.75 19.30
N ALA A 690 -36.64 -28.73 18.84
CA ALA A 690 -37.13 -30.06 18.50
C ALA A 690 -37.14 -30.99 19.72
N TRP A 691 -36.13 -30.95 20.58
CA TRP A 691 -35.94 -31.94 21.66
C TRP A 691 -35.81 -31.34 23.06
N LYS A 692 -35.94 -30.02 23.22
CA LYS A 692 -35.71 -29.36 24.52
C LYS A 692 -34.35 -29.75 25.11
N PHE A 693 -33.35 -29.80 24.23
CA PHE A 693 -31.98 -30.15 24.58
C PHE A 693 -31.28 -28.93 25.19
N ASP A 694 -30.73 -29.05 26.38
CA ASP A 694 -29.99 -27.99 27.06
C ASP A 694 -28.50 -28.34 27.05
N PHE A 695 -27.72 -27.60 26.28
CA PHE A 695 -26.29 -27.85 26.19
C PHE A 695 -25.52 -26.98 27.22
N PRO A 696 -24.52 -27.53 27.93
CA PRO A 696 -23.75 -26.76 28.91
C PRO A 696 -22.91 -25.65 28.23
N PRO A 697 -23.09 -24.36 28.61
CA PRO A 697 -22.35 -23.24 28.02
C PRO A 697 -20.82 -23.40 28.12
N PHE A 698 -20.33 -23.96 29.23
CA PHE A 698 -18.91 -24.22 29.44
C PHE A 698 -18.26 -25.08 28.33
N MET A 699 -19.00 -26.02 27.74
CA MET A 699 -18.43 -26.84 26.65
C MET A 699 -18.32 -26.09 25.34
N ILE A 700 -19.18 -25.12 25.10
CA ILE A 700 -19.05 -24.21 23.97
C ILE A 700 -17.83 -23.32 24.15
N LEU A 701 -17.56 -22.89 25.38
CA LEU A 701 -16.34 -22.15 25.70
C LEU A 701 -15.08 -23.00 25.39
N ILE A 702 -15.04 -24.27 25.82
CA ILE A 702 -13.93 -25.17 25.48
C ILE A 702 -13.79 -25.34 23.96
N LEU A 703 -14.92 -25.48 23.25
CA LEU A 703 -14.92 -25.55 21.79
C LEU A 703 -14.34 -24.28 21.16
N ALA A 704 -14.73 -23.10 21.63
CA ALA A 704 -14.22 -21.82 21.17
C ALA A 704 -12.71 -21.70 21.40
N ILE A 705 -12.21 -22.07 22.58
CA ILE A 705 -10.77 -22.05 22.91
C ILE A 705 -9.98 -22.97 21.96
N LEU A 706 -10.43 -24.21 21.77
CA LEU A 706 -9.75 -25.16 20.89
C LEU A 706 -9.78 -24.69 19.42
N ASN A 707 -10.91 -24.13 18.99
CA ASN A 707 -11.06 -23.59 17.65
C ASN A 707 -10.11 -22.40 17.42
N ASP A 708 -10.16 -21.38 18.27
CA ASP A 708 -9.34 -20.16 18.18
C ASP A 708 -7.84 -20.50 18.19
N GLY A 709 -7.41 -21.45 19.04
CA GLY A 709 -6.04 -21.93 19.07
C GLY A 709 -5.57 -22.56 17.75
N THR A 710 -6.43 -23.36 17.10
CA THR A 710 -6.10 -23.97 15.79
C THR A 710 -6.15 -22.96 14.63
N ILE A 711 -7.07 -22.00 14.68
CA ILE A 711 -7.31 -21.02 13.62
C ILE A 711 -6.06 -20.18 13.32
N LEU A 712 -5.26 -19.84 14.33
CA LEU A 712 -4.06 -19.01 14.16
C LEU A 712 -3.06 -19.63 13.17
N THR A 713 -3.09 -20.95 13.01
CA THR A 713 -2.22 -21.67 12.08
C THR A 713 -2.59 -21.44 10.61
N ILE A 714 -3.81 -20.99 10.31
CA ILE A 714 -4.27 -20.66 8.94
C ILE A 714 -3.43 -19.52 8.34
N SER A 715 -2.96 -18.60 9.17
CA SER A 715 -2.08 -17.50 8.73
C SER A 715 -0.79 -17.99 8.06
N LYS A 716 -0.33 -19.20 8.42
CA LYS A 716 0.89 -19.85 7.93
C LYS A 716 0.60 -20.99 6.94
N ASP A 717 -0.64 -21.12 6.48
CA ASP A 717 -1.03 -22.25 5.65
C ASP A 717 -0.54 -22.14 4.19
N ARG A 718 -0.40 -23.29 3.52
CA ARG A 718 -0.03 -23.35 2.11
C ARG A 718 -1.29 -23.39 1.26
N VAL A 719 -1.63 -22.26 0.64
CA VAL A 719 -2.82 -22.11 -0.20
C VAL A 719 -2.41 -21.81 -1.64
N VAL A 720 -3.13 -22.39 -2.59
CA VAL A 720 -2.91 -22.15 -4.03
C VAL A 720 -3.39 -20.73 -4.39
N PRO A 721 -2.56 -19.90 -5.05
CA PRO A 721 -2.99 -18.57 -5.50
C PRO A 721 -4.12 -18.69 -6.53
N SER A 722 -5.01 -17.70 -6.55
CA SER A 722 -6.00 -17.58 -7.62
C SER A 722 -5.32 -17.24 -8.95
N GLN A 723 -5.75 -17.89 -10.03
CA GLN A 723 -5.30 -17.55 -11.38
C GLN A 723 -5.87 -16.21 -11.85
N TYR A 724 -7.04 -15.82 -11.33
CA TYR A 724 -7.69 -14.56 -11.70
C TYR A 724 -7.60 -13.54 -10.56
N PRO A 725 -7.73 -12.24 -10.86
CA PRO A 725 -7.79 -11.19 -9.86
C PRO A 725 -8.90 -11.46 -8.83
N ASN A 726 -8.55 -11.35 -7.55
CA ASN A 726 -9.46 -11.63 -6.44
C ASN A 726 -9.98 -10.33 -5.82
N HIS A 727 -11.25 -10.30 -5.47
CA HIS A 727 -11.86 -9.21 -4.70
C HIS A 727 -12.78 -9.79 -3.63
N TRP A 728 -13.15 -8.96 -2.64
CA TRP A 728 -14.08 -9.37 -1.59
C TRP A 728 -15.50 -9.52 -2.14
N ASP A 729 -15.89 -10.75 -2.49
CA ASP A 729 -17.29 -11.08 -2.72
C ASP A 729 -17.95 -11.59 -1.42
N LEU A 730 -18.53 -10.64 -0.67
CA LEU A 730 -19.25 -10.96 0.56
C LEU A 730 -20.46 -11.87 0.32
N LYS A 731 -21.06 -11.87 -0.88
CA LYS A 731 -22.21 -12.74 -1.18
C LYS A 731 -21.77 -14.18 -1.30
N GLU A 732 -20.64 -14.44 -1.96
CA GLU A 732 -20.03 -15.78 -2.02
C GLU A 732 -19.67 -16.29 -0.62
N ILE A 733 -19.03 -15.44 0.20
CA ILE A 733 -18.63 -15.80 1.57
C ILE A 733 -19.86 -16.14 2.42
N PHE A 734 -20.89 -15.28 2.43
CA PHE A 734 -22.10 -15.52 3.23
C PHE A 734 -22.93 -16.69 2.69
N GLY A 735 -23.03 -16.84 1.36
CA GLY A 735 -23.71 -17.97 0.73
C GLY A 735 -23.06 -19.31 1.08
N SER A 736 -21.73 -19.36 1.01
CA SER A 736 -20.95 -20.54 1.42
C SER A 736 -21.06 -20.80 2.92
N ALA A 737 -21.04 -19.73 3.73
CA ALA A 737 -21.21 -19.82 5.18
C ALA A 737 -22.53 -20.50 5.57
N ILE A 738 -23.64 -20.05 4.98
CA ILE A 738 -24.97 -20.59 5.23
C ILE A 738 -25.07 -22.04 4.75
N ALA A 739 -24.57 -22.36 3.56
CA ALA A 739 -24.63 -23.71 3.00
C ALA A 739 -23.86 -24.74 3.86
N TYR A 740 -22.60 -24.44 4.22
CA TYR A 740 -21.83 -25.31 5.11
C TYR A 740 -22.45 -25.38 6.51
N GLY A 741 -22.90 -24.26 7.06
CA GLY A 741 -23.55 -24.21 8.38
C GLY A 741 -24.81 -25.09 8.45
N ILE A 742 -25.68 -25.02 7.44
CA ILE A 742 -26.88 -25.86 7.34
C ILE A 742 -26.51 -27.33 7.21
N TYR A 743 -25.59 -27.68 6.30
CA TYR A 743 -25.21 -29.08 6.10
C TYR A 743 -24.60 -29.71 7.36
N LEU A 744 -23.70 -28.99 8.03
CA LEU A 744 -23.08 -29.43 9.27
C LEU A 744 -24.11 -29.57 10.40
N THR A 745 -25.08 -28.66 10.45
CA THR A 745 -26.20 -28.75 11.40
C THR A 745 -27.05 -29.99 11.12
N LEU A 746 -27.41 -30.26 9.86
CA LEU A 746 -28.15 -31.45 9.48
C LEU A 746 -27.42 -32.74 9.90
N SER A 747 -26.09 -32.79 9.78
CA SER A 747 -25.29 -33.91 10.28
C SER A 747 -25.46 -34.12 11.78
N THR A 748 -25.38 -33.06 12.58
CA THR A 748 -25.56 -33.15 14.04
C THR A 748 -26.98 -33.57 14.41
N LEU A 749 -27.99 -32.98 13.76
CA LEU A 749 -29.40 -33.32 14.01
C LEU A 749 -29.72 -34.76 13.63
N ALA A 750 -29.19 -35.24 12.50
CA ALA A 750 -29.34 -36.62 12.06
C ALA A 750 -28.63 -37.57 13.03
N PHE A 751 -27.40 -37.25 13.45
CA PHE A 751 -26.68 -38.04 14.45
C PHE A 751 -27.46 -38.14 15.76
N PHE A 752 -27.95 -37.02 16.28
CA PHE A 752 -28.74 -36.95 17.50
C PHE A 752 -30.04 -37.75 17.38
N ALA A 753 -30.76 -37.60 16.26
CA ALA A 753 -32.00 -38.33 16.01
C ALA A 753 -31.77 -39.85 15.93
N VAL A 754 -30.70 -40.29 15.26
CA VAL A 754 -30.34 -41.72 15.17
C VAL A 754 -29.91 -42.25 16.54
N ALA A 755 -29.15 -41.48 17.32
CA ALA A 755 -28.69 -41.87 18.65
C ALA A 755 -29.83 -42.05 19.66
N VAL A 756 -30.88 -41.21 19.59
CA VAL A 756 -31.95 -41.21 20.59
C VAL A 756 -33.22 -41.95 20.14
N HIS A 757 -33.61 -41.85 18.87
CA HIS A 757 -34.89 -42.40 18.38
C HIS A 757 -34.77 -43.76 17.70
N THR A 758 -33.56 -44.26 17.45
CA THR A 758 -33.36 -45.52 16.72
C THR A 758 -32.43 -46.47 17.47
N GLN A 759 -32.63 -47.78 17.26
CA GLN A 759 -31.76 -48.82 17.84
C GLN A 759 -30.48 -49.07 17.03
N PHE A 760 -30.11 -48.16 16.11
CA PHE A 760 -28.97 -48.36 15.22
C PHE A 760 -27.65 -48.57 15.97
N PHE A 761 -27.33 -47.69 16.93
CA PHE A 761 -26.10 -47.80 17.72
C PHE A 761 -26.20 -48.93 18.77
N GLN A 762 -27.40 -49.26 19.24
CA GLN A 762 -27.62 -50.41 20.11
C GLN A 762 -27.28 -51.73 19.41
N ASN A 763 -27.66 -51.87 18.12
CA ASN A 763 -27.29 -53.02 17.30
C ASN A 763 -25.76 -53.14 17.09
N MET A 764 -25.01 -52.05 17.29
CA MET A 764 -23.54 -52.02 17.27
C MET A 764 -22.91 -52.25 18.65
N GLY A 765 -23.70 -52.54 19.69
CA GLY A 765 -23.23 -52.84 21.04
C GLY A 765 -23.01 -51.62 21.94
N LEU A 766 -23.55 -50.46 21.59
CA LEU A 766 -23.45 -49.23 22.39
C LEU A 766 -24.65 -49.08 23.36
N SER A 767 -24.47 -48.31 24.43
CA SER A 767 -25.47 -48.08 25.47
C SER A 767 -26.66 -47.26 24.97
N ASP A 768 -27.89 -47.67 25.29
CA ASP A 768 -29.11 -46.94 24.93
C ASP A 768 -29.39 -45.77 25.90
N PHE A 769 -30.05 -44.72 25.39
CA PHE A 769 -30.43 -43.50 26.13
C PHE A 769 -31.93 -43.45 26.47
N GLN A 770 -32.73 -44.45 26.05
CA GLN A 770 -34.14 -44.63 26.45
C GLN A 770 -35.06 -43.40 26.28
N GLY A 771 -34.73 -42.49 25.37
CA GLY A 771 -35.49 -41.25 25.14
C GLY A 771 -35.20 -40.11 26.12
N GLU A 772 -34.18 -40.22 26.99
CA GLU A 772 -33.70 -39.11 27.81
C GLU A 772 -32.83 -38.16 26.97
N TYR A 773 -33.42 -37.02 26.59
CA TYR A 773 -32.74 -36.06 25.71
C TYR A 773 -31.57 -35.32 26.38
N ASN A 774 -31.55 -35.17 27.70
CA ASN A 774 -30.57 -34.36 28.44
C ASN A 774 -29.60 -35.21 29.29
N ASP A 775 -29.27 -36.42 28.83
CA ASP A 775 -28.23 -37.24 29.45
C ASP A 775 -26.85 -36.56 29.31
N TYR A 776 -26.10 -36.51 30.41
CA TYR A 776 -24.75 -35.96 30.49
C TYR A 776 -23.75 -36.67 29.57
N ARG A 777 -23.96 -37.96 29.27
CA ARG A 777 -23.16 -38.68 28.27
C ARG A 777 -23.45 -38.21 26.86
N LEU A 778 -24.72 -37.90 26.57
CA LEU A 778 -25.14 -37.39 25.27
C LEU A 778 -24.56 -35.99 25.00
N HIS A 779 -24.44 -35.15 26.04
CA HIS A 779 -23.74 -33.87 25.95
C HIS A 779 -22.28 -34.05 25.52
N SER A 780 -21.55 -35.02 26.08
CA SER A 780 -20.17 -35.34 25.69
C SER A 780 -20.05 -35.81 24.23
N ILE A 781 -21.01 -36.62 23.77
CA ILE A 781 -21.03 -37.13 22.40
C ILE A 781 -21.30 -35.99 21.40
N VAL A 782 -22.29 -35.13 21.68
CA VAL A 782 -22.60 -33.96 20.86
C VAL A 782 -21.42 -32.99 20.84
N TYR A 783 -20.78 -32.74 21.99
CA TYR A 783 -19.57 -31.93 22.07
C TYR A 783 -18.47 -32.45 21.13
N LEU A 784 -18.16 -33.75 21.19
CA LEU A 784 -17.12 -34.35 20.35
C LEU A 784 -17.49 -34.26 18.86
N GLN A 785 -18.75 -34.53 18.53
CA GLN A 785 -19.26 -34.49 17.16
C GLN A 785 -19.13 -33.09 16.57
N VAL A 786 -19.54 -32.07 17.33
CA VAL A 786 -19.51 -30.68 16.89
C VAL A 786 -18.07 -30.19 16.78
N SER A 787 -17.20 -30.51 17.75
CA SER A 787 -15.79 -30.11 17.74
C SER A 787 -15.01 -30.68 16.55
N THR A 788 -15.06 -32.00 16.35
CA THR A 788 -14.31 -32.70 15.29
C THR A 788 -14.72 -32.24 13.90
N LEU A 789 -16.02 -32.19 13.62
CA LEU A 789 -16.52 -31.82 12.30
C LEU A 789 -16.38 -30.30 12.05
N SER A 790 -16.40 -29.47 13.09
CA SER A 790 -16.19 -28.01 12.92
C SER A 790 -14.76 -27.72 12.53
N GLN A 791 -13.78 -28.33 13.19
CA GLN A 791 -12.38 -28.14 12.79
C GLN A 791 -12.04 -28.81 11.45
N ALA A 792 -12.69 -29.93 11.12
CA ALA A 792 -12.50 -30.58 9.82
C ALA A 792 -12.91 -29.66 8.65
N LEU A 793 -13.87 -28.75 8.86
CA LEU A 793 -14.31 -27.78 7.86
C LEU A 793 -13.15 -26.90 7.36
N ILE A 794 -12.11 -26.64 8.18
CA ILE A 794 -10.93 -25.86 7.76
C ILE A 794 -10.31 -26.46 6.50
N PHE A 795 -10.22 -27.78 6.40
CA PHE A 795 -9.61 -28.47 5.25
C PHE A 795 -10.43 -28.33 3.97
N VAL A 796 -11.75 -28.17 4.09
CA VAL A 796 -12.64 -27.95 2.95
C VAL A 796 -12.58 -26.50 2.50
N THR A 797 -12.64 -25.55 3.43
CA THR A 797 -12.66 -24.11 3.10
C THR A 797 -11.32 -23.62 2.59
N ARG A 798 -10.19 -24.24 2.98
CA ARG A 798 -8.87 -23.89 2.45
C ARG A 798 -8.61 -24.35 1.01
N SER A 799 -9.29 -25.41 0.57
CA SER A 799 -8.97 -26.12 -0.67
C SER A 799 -9.86 -25.66 -1.83
N GLN A 800 -9.26 -25.51 -3.01
CA GLN A 800 -9.99 -25.18 -4.24
C GLN A 800 -10.51 -26.45 -4.94
N GLY A 801 -9.67 -27.50 -4.98
CA GLY A 801 -10.00 -28.86 -5.42
C GLY A 801 -10.51 -29.73 -4.28
N PHE A 802 -10.35 -31.04 -4.35
CA PHE A 802 -10.73 -31.93 -3.24
C PHE A 802 -9.81 -31.72 -2.04
N SER A 803 -10.40 -31.68 -0.85
CA SER A 803 -9.73 -31.39 0.42
C SER A 803 -8.59 -32.37 0.77
N PHE A 804 -8.70 -33.63 0.34
CA PHE A 804 -7.68 -34.67 0.59
C PHE A 804 -6.52 -34.66 -0.41
N ILE A 805 -6.66 -33.98 -1.55
CA ILE A 805 -5.59 -33.86 -2.56
C ILE A 805 -4.64 -32.71 -2.20
N GLU A 806 -5.21 -31.59 -1.77
CA GLU A 806 -4.44 -30.42 -1.35
C GLU A 806 -3.93 -30.61 0.07
N LEU A 807 -2.65 -30.99 0.22
CA LEU A 807 -2.03 -31.19 1.53
C LEU A 807 -2.02 -29.88 2.35
N PRO A 808 -2.45 -29.90 3.62
CA PRO A 808 -2.33 -28.76 4.53
C PRO A 808 -0.87 -28.53 4.95
N SER A 809 -0.59 -27.34 5.49
CA SER A 809 0.69 -27.12 6.18
C SER A 809 0.85 -28.06 7.39
N ALA A 810 2.09 -28.45 7.68
CA ALA A 810 2.38 -29.34 8.81
C ALA A 810 1.92 -28.74 10.16
N ILE A 811 1.98 -27.42 10.29
CA ILE A 811 1.54 -26.69 11.48
C ILE A 811 0.02 -26.81 11.65
N LEU A 812 -0.76 -26.62 10.58
CA LEU A 812 -2.21 -26.77 10.62
C LEU A 812 -2.62 -28.22 10.91
N ALA A 813 -1.98 -29.19 10.26
CA ALA A 813 -2.25 -30.61 10.51
C ALA A 813 -1.95 -31.00 11.96
N PHE A 814 -0.80 -30.58 12.50
CA PHE A 814 -0.45 -30.82 13.90
C PHE A 814 -1.44 -30.16 14.86
N ALA A 815 -1.83 -28.91 14.61
CA ALA A 815 -2.79 -28.20 15.45
C ALA A 815 -4.16 -28.88 15.46
N PHE A 816 -4.65 -29.33 14.30
CA PHE A 816 -5.87 -30.12 14.20
C PHE A 816 -5.77 -31.41 15.02
N VAL A 817 -4.73 -32.22 14.80
CA VAL A 817 -4.56 -33.48 15.53
C VAL A 817 -4.47 -33.24 17.03
N PHE A 818 -3.72 -32.24 17.46
CA PHE A 818 -3.56 -31.88 18.87
C PHE A 818 -4.90 -31.48 19.51
N ALA A 819 -5.65 -30.57 18.87
CA ALA A 819 -6.94 -30.13 19.38
C ALA A 819 -7.97 -31.26 19.39
N GLN A 820 -7.94 -32.16 18.40
CA GLN A 820 -8.85 -33.30 18.33
C GLN A 820 -8.53 -34.42 19.33
N VAL A 821 -7.26 -34.63 19.64
CA VAL A 821 -6.85 -35.50 20.74
C VAL A 821 -7.39 -34.95 22.05
N ILE A 822 -7.23 -33.65 22.31
CA ILE A 822 -7.77 -33.02 23.53
C ILE A 822 -9.30 -33.14 23.58
N ALA A 823 -10.01 -32.80 22.49
CA ALA A 823 -11.46 -32.90 22.43
C ALA A 823 -11.96 -34.34 22.68
N THR A 824 -11.28 -35.34 22.10
CA THR A 824 -11.61 -36.75 22.31
C THR A 824 -11.36 -37.18 23.75
N LEU A 825 -10.25 -36.77 24.35
CA LEU A 825 -9.94 -37.07 25.75
C LEU A 825 -10.96 -36.45 26.71
N ILE A 826 -11.38 -35.20 26.45
CA ILE A 826 -12.44 -34.54 27.24
C ILE A 826 -13.75 -35.32 27.10
N ALA A 827 -14.18 -35.65 25.89
CA ALA A 827 -15.44 -36.36 25.68
C ALA A 827 -15.47 -37.77 26.31
N VAL A 828 -14.33 -38.46 26.35
CA VAL A 828 -14.23 -39.83 26.86
C VAL A 828 -14.12 -39.88 28.39
N TYR A 829 -13.35 -38.95 28.99
CA TYR A 829 -12.96 -39.04 30.40
C TYR A 829 -13.51 -37.94 31.31
N ALA A 830 -14.04 -36.83 30.78
CA ALA A 830 -14.51 -35.75 31.62
C ALA A 830 -15.75 -36.17 32.41
N ASN A 831 -15.65 -36.08 33.73
CA ASN A 831 -16.77 -36.17 34.65
C ASN A 831 -16.63 -35.02 35.66
N TRP A 832 -16.81 -33.80 35.18
CA TRP A 832 -16.70 -32.61 36.00
C TRP A 832 -18.08 -32.26 36.54
N GLY A 833 -18.24 -32.34 37.86
CA GLY A 833 -19.54 -32.18 38.53
C GLY A 833 -20.24 -30.83 38.28
N PHE A 834 -19.51 -29.81 37.80
CA PHE A 834 -20.08 -28.52 37.43
C PHE A 834 -20.47 -28.40 35.95
N THR A 835 -20.07 -29.32 35.07
CA THR A 835 -20.31 -29.20 33.61
C THR A 835 -21.41 -30.09 33.05
N GLN A 836 -22.28 -30.68 33.87
CA GLN A 836 -23.40 -31.54 33.41
C GLN A 836 -22.99 -32.53 32.30
N ILE A 837 -21.80 -33.12 32.44
CA ILE A 837 -21.17 -34.00 31.46
C ILE A 837 -20.55 -35.21 32.14
N GLU A 838 -20.75 -36.37 31.50
CA GLU A 838 -20.18 -37.64 31.88
C GLU A 838 -19.44 -38.25 30.68
N GLY A 839 -18.32 -38.92 30.93
CA GLY A 839 -17.51 -39.52 29.89
C GLY A 839 -18.29 -40.57 29.09
N CYS A 840 -18.33 -40.41 27.77
CA CYS A 840 -19.10 -41.30 26.88
C CYS A 840 -18.40 -42.65 26.57
N GLY A 841 -17.11 -42.77 26.91
CA GLY A 841 -16.31 -43.96 26.61
C GLY A 841 -15.81 -44.04 25.15
N TRP A 842 -14.79 -44.87 24.93
CA TRP A 842 -14.13 -44.98 23.62
C TRP A 842 -15.03 -45.54 22.50
N GLY A 843 -16.02 -46.38 22.83
CA GLY A 843 -16.95 -46.93 21.85
C GLY A 843 -17.78 -45.84 21.17
N TRP A 844 -18.37 -44.94 21.97
CA TRP A 844 -19.11 -43.78 21.46
C TRP A 844 -18.20 -42.79 20.74
N ALA A 845 -17.00 -42.54 21.26
CA ALA A 845 -16.03 -41.69 20.57
C ALA A 845 -15.67 -42.23 19.17
N ALA A 846 -15.44 -43.53 19.02
CA ALA A 846 -15.16 -44.16 17.74
C ALA A 846 -16.35 -44.03 16.76
N ALA A 847 -17.58 -44.22 17.26
CA ALA A 847 -18.80 -44.05 16.47
C ALA A 847 -18.94 -42.61 15.94
N VAL A 848 -18.65 -41.61 16.78
CA VAL A 848 -18.65 -40.19 16.38
C VAL A 848 -17.60 -39.92 15.30
N TRP A 849 -16.38 -40.44 15.45
CA TRP A 849 -15.32 -40.28 14.46
C TRP A 849 -15.69 -40.88 13.10
N VAL A 850 -16.26 -42.09 13.09
CA VAL A 850 -16.71 -42.74 11.85
C VAL A 850 -17.86 -41.94 11.22
N TRP A 851 -18.84 -41.51 12.01
CA TRP A 851 -19.95 -40.68 11.53
C TRP A 851 -19.44 -39.39 10.86
N ASN A 852 -18.53 -38.69 11.53
CA ASN A 852 -17.99 -37.44 11.03
C ASN A 852 -17.11 -37.63 9.80
N LEU A 853 -16.37 -38.73 9.69
CA LEU A 853 -15.63 -39.05 8.48
C LEU A 853 -16.56 -39.27 7.28
N VAL A 854 -17.70 -39.94 7.47
CA VAL A 854 -18.71 -40.15 6.41
C VAL A 854 -19.34 -38.84 5.97
N TRP A 855 -19.70 -37.97 6.91
CA TRP A 855 -20.29 -36.65 6.62
C TRP A 855 -19.28 -35.60 6.16
N TYR A 856 -17.99 -35.86 6.29
CA TYR A 856 -16.95 -34.96 5.82
C TYR A 856 -16.84 -34.96 4.28
N PHE A 857 -16.81 -36.14 3.65
CA PHE A 857 -16.59 -36.24 2.20
C PHE A 857 -17.58 -35.44 1.34
N PRO A 858 -18.90 -35.40 1.65
CA PRO A 858 -19.83 -34.63 0.82
C PRO A 858 -19.68 -33.11 0.88
N LEU A 859 -18.95 -32.57 1.88
CA LEU A 859 -18.65 -31.14 1.95
C LEU A 859 -17.90 -30.65 0.71
N ASP A 860 -17.02 -31.46 0.13
CA ASP A 860 -16.31 -31.11 -1.12
C ASP A 860 -17.27 -31.01 -2.32
N PHE A 861 -18.32 -31.84 -2.39
CA PHE A 861 -19.32 -31.71 -3.45
C PHE A 861 -20.17 -30.45 -3.29
N ILE A 862 -20.51 -30.07 -2.05
CA ILE A 862 -21.19 -28.81 -1.76
C ILE A 862 -20.32 -27.63 -2.17
N LYS A 863 -19.01 -27.70 -1.87
CA LYS A 863 -18.03 -26.70 -2.31
C LYS A 863 -18.04 -26.51 -3.82
N PHE A 864 -17.97 -27.59 -4.60
CA PHE A 864 -18.01 -27.49 -6.06
C PHE A 864 -19.34 -26.97 -6.60
N GLY A 865 -20.46 -27.31 -5.94
CA GLY A 865 -21.77 -26.75 -6.25
C GLY A 865 -21.82 -25.24 -6.03
N LEU A 866 -21.32 -24.77 -4.88
CA LEU A 866 -21.24 -23.35 -4.55
C LEU A 866 -20.29 -22.60 -5.48
N ALA A 867 -19.11 -23.16 -5.76
CA ALA A 867 -18.15 -22.58 -6.69
C ALA A 867 -18.74 -22.44 -8.10
N ARG A 868 -19.62 -23.34 -8.52
CA ARG A 868 -20.33 -23.22 -9.81
C ARG A 868 -21.45 -22.17 -9.78
N LEU A 869 -22.10 -21.98 -8.65
CA LEU A 869 -23.19 -21.02 -8.48
C LEU A 869 -22.67 -19.58 -8.37
N PHE A 870 -21.54 -19.40 -7.70
CA PHE A 870 -20.86 -18.12 -7.51
C PHE A 870 -19.67 -17.94 -8.46
N LYS A 871 -19.55 -18.76 -9.51
CA LYS A 871 -18.45 -18.67 -10.48
C LYS A 871 -18.37 -17.22 -10.97
N PRO A 872 -17.20 -16.55 -10.82
CA PRO A 872 -17.04 -15.23 -11.40
C PRO A 872 -17.28 -15.37 -12.90
N LYS A 873 -18.21 -14.58 -13.44
CA LYS A 873 -18.42 -14.51 -14.88
C LYS A 873 -17.07 -14.23 -15.51
N SER A 874 -16.68 -15.03 -16.49
CA SER A 874 -15.36 -14.89 -17.09
C SER A 874 -15.21 -13.47 -17.64
N HIS A 875 -13.99 -12.91 -17.67
CA HIS A 875 -13.81 -11.58 -18.25
C HIS A 875 -14.31 -11.53 -19.70
N ALA A 876 -14.21 -12.66 -20.43
CA ALA A 876 -14.81 -12.82 -21.75
C ALA A 876 -16.35 -12.82 -21.71
N GLU A 877 -17.01 -13.39 -20.70
CA GLU A 877 -18.47 -13.32 -20.54
C GLU A 877 -18.94 -11.94 -20.05
N ILE A 878 -18.12 -11.20 -19.29
CA ILE A 878 -18.40 -9.81 -18.93
C ILE A 878 -18.29 -8.94 -20.18
N VAL A 879 -17.25 -9.12 -20.98
CA VAL A 879 -17.03 -8.43 -22.26
C VAL A 879 -18.10 -8.81 -23.29
N GLU A 880 -18.47 -10.08 -23.40
CA GLU A 880 -19.50 -10.58 -24.32
C GLU A 880 -20.90 -10.11 -23.88
N ARG A 881 -21.17 -10.05 -22.58
CA ARG A 881 -22.41 -9.48 -22.05
C ARG A 881 -22.43 -7.96 -22.12
N GLU A 882 -21.29 -7.28 -22.04
CA GLU A 882 -21.14 -5.85 -22.34
C GLU A 882 -21.34 -5.58 -23.83
N HIS A 883 -20.83 -6.44 -24.70
CA HIS A 883 -21.04 -6.40 -26.15
C HIS A 883 -22.52 -6.68 -26.51
N ASP A 884 -23.17 -7.64 -25.85
CA ASP A 884 -24.61 -7.91 -26.00
C ASP A 884 -25.47 -6.79 -25.39
N LEU A 885 -25.04 -6.20 -24.27
CA LEU A 885 -25.67 -5.00 -23.69
C LEU A 885 -25.43 -3.76 -24.55
N GLN A 886 -24.32 -3.67 -25.28
CA GLN A 886 -24.02 -2.62 -26.27
C GLN A 886 -24.90 -2.78 -27.52
N LEU A 887 -25.13 -4.01 -27.99
CA LEU A 887 -26.09 -4.32 -29.06
C LEU A 887 -27.52 -3.99 -28.64
N ALA A 888 -27.88 -4.24 -27.37
CA ALA A 888 -29.17 -3.85 -26.80
C ALA A 888 -29.29 -2.32 -26.54
N ARG A 889 -28.17 -1.61 -26.40
CA ARG A 889 -28.10 -0.16 -26.08
C ARG A 889 -28.38 0.79 -27.25
N THR A 890 -28.74 0.28 -28.44
CA THR A 890 -29.31 1.14 -29.50
C THR A 890 -30.77 1.56 -29.25
N ARG A 891 -31.39 1.14 -28.14
CA ARG A 891 -32.68 1.69 -27.69
C ARG A 891 -32.67 2.07 -26.20
N SER A 892 -32.57 3.38 -26.00
CA SER A 892 -33.03 4.19 -24.87
C SER A 892 -32.56 3.87 -23.43
N THR A 893 -32.33 4.98 -22.73
CA THR A 893 -32.28 5.20 -21.27
C THR A 893 -30.96 4.98 -20.51
N ARG A 894 -30.42 6.14 -20.13
CA ARG A 894 -29.28 6.49 -19.28
C ARG A 894 -29.49 6.18 -17.77
N SER A 895 -30.30 5.16 -17.43
CA SER A 895 -30.86 5.01 -16.07
C SER A 895 -30.38 3.79 -15.27
N PHE A 896 -29.66 2.83 -15.86
CA PHE A 896 -29.43 1.54 -15.19
C PHE A 896 -28.07 1.39 -14.49
N TYR A 897 -27.07 2.22 -14.84
CA TYR A 897 -25.72 2.13 -14.26
C TYR A 897 -25.50 3.01 -13.02
N SER A 898 -26.44 3.90 -12.66
CA SER A 898 -26.34 4.66 -11.41
C SER A 898 -26.73 3.81 -10.19
N SER A 899 -27.64 2.84 -10.31
CA SER A 899 -28.22 2.16 -9.14
C SER A 899 -27.28 1.19 -8.42
N HIS A 900 -26.26 0.65 -9.08
CA HIS A 900 -25.29 -0.27 -8.45
C HIS A 900 -24.05 0.43 -7.89
N PHE A 901 -23.72 1.63 -8.37
CA PHE A 901 -22.59 2.43 -7.88
C PHE A 901 -23.00 3.52 -6.90
N ASP A 902 -24.27 3.99 -6.94
CA ASP A 902 -24.82 4.94 -5.96
C ASP A 902 -24.85 4.38 -4.53
N GLN A 903 -24.71 3.05 -4.35
CA GLN A 903 -24.56 2.45 -3.01
C GLN A 903 -23.14 2.55 -2.44
N TYR A 904 -22.13 2.87 -3.25
CA TYR A 904 -20.72 2.96 -2.82
C TYR A 904 -20.20 4.40 -2.70
N THR A 905 -20.77 5.37 -3.41
CA THR A 905 -20.27 6.77 -3.40
C THR A 905 -21.19 7.78 -2.70
N ASN A 906 -22.40 7.40 -2.27
CA ASN A 906 -23.37 8.33 -1.66
C ASN A 906 -23.68 8.06 -0.16
N GLN A 907 -22.70 7.59 0.63
CA GLN A 907 -22.84 7.48 2.09
C GLN A 907 -22.34 8.66 2.97
N PRO A 908 -21.81 9.80 2.48
CA PRO A 908 -21.67 10.97 3.34
C PRO A 908 -23.01 11.70 3.59
N ARG A 909 -24.04 11.47 2.77
CA ARG A 909 -25.29 12.27 2.82
C ARG A 909 -26.34 11.80 3.82
N ASN A 910 -26.26 10.55 4.29
CA ASN A 910 -27.29 10.00 5.21
C ASN A 910 -26.87 10.01 6.69
N PHE A 911 -25.60 10.26 7.02
CA PHE A 911 -25.17 10.43 8.42
C PHE A 911 -25.40 11.86 8.95
N ALA A 912 -25.46 12.86 8.08
CA ALA A 912 -25.77 14.24 8.47
C ALA A 912 -27.22 14.46 8.94
N ARG A 913 -28.10 13.45 8.85
CA ARG A 913 -29.53 13.58 9.18
C ARG A 913 -29.98 12.82 10.44
N LYS A 914 -29.09 12.15 11.17
CA LYS A 914 -29.46 11.38 12.39
C LYS A 914 -28.84 11.85 13.71
N ASN A 915 -27.96 12.86 13.72
CA ASN A 915 -27.42 13.44 14.96
C ASN A 915 -28.01 14.84 15.26
N SER A 916 -29.34 14.97 15.27
CA SER A 916 -30.01 16.20 15.72
C SER A 916 -30.66 16.09 17.11
N VAL A 917 -30.21 15.15 17.95
CA VAL A 917 -30.67 15.07 19.34
C VAL A 917 -29.50 14.77 20.26
N GLY A 918 -29.01 15.80 20.96
CA GLY A 918 -28.04 15.71 22.06
C GLY A 918 -26.60 16.10 21.69
N GLY A 919 -26.26 17.38 21.79
CA GLY A 919 -24.86 17.83 21.77
C GLY A 919 -24.18 17.59 23.13
N PRO A 920 -22.84 17.37 23.17
CA PRO A 920 -22.11 17.21 24.42
C PRO A 920 -22.02 18.56 25.16
N VAL A 921 -22.31 18.52 26.47
CA VAL A 921 -22.22 19.65 27.39
C VAL A 921 -20.78 19.76 27.89
N THR A 922 -20.15 20.92 27.73
CA THR A 922 -18.90 21.27 28.42
C THR A 922 -19.21 21.69 29.86
N THR A 923 -18.23 21.59 30.75
CA THR A 923 -18.33 21.90 32.20
C THR A 923 -18.75 23.34 32.53
N ASP A 924 -18.82 24.25 31.54
CA ASP A 924 -19.21 25.66 31.71
C ASP A 924 -20.55 26.04 31.03
N GLY A 925 -21.37 25.07 30.62
CA GLY A 925 -22.81 25.29 30.38
C GLY A 925 -23.21 26.23 29.23
N LYS A 926 -22.38 26.44 28.20
CA LYS A 926 -22.75 27.22 27.00
C LYS A 926 -22.74 26.35 25.75
N SER A 927 -23.89 26.22 25.08
CA SER A 927 -24.04 25.51 23.79
C SER A 927 -23.70 26.44 22.61
N LEU A 928 -22.75 26.06 21.77
CA LEU A 928 -22.52 26.68 20.46
C LEU A 928 -23.27 25.88 19.39
N GLY A 929 -24.35 26.45 18.85
CA GLY A 929 -25.08 25.89 17.71
C GLY A 929 -24.58 26.54 16.41
N VAL A 930 -24.07 25.73 15.49
CA VAL A 930 -23.62 26.19 14.16
C VAL A 930 -24.73 25.95 13.14
N SER A 931 -25.05 26.95 12.34
CA SER A 931 -26.16 26.87 11.38
C SER A 931 -25.76 26.06 10.13
N SER A 932 -26.73 25.40 9.49
CA SER A 932 -26.53 24.62 8.26
C SER A 932 -26.07 25.45 7.04
N HIS A 933 -26.06 26.78 7.14
CA HIS A 933 -25.51 27.68 6.14
C HIS A 933 -24.01 27.96 6.34
N GLU A 934 -23.46 27.73 7.54
CA GLU A 934 -22.02 27.77 7.84
C GLU A 934 -21.32 26.47 7.46
N MET A 935 -21.98 25.30 7.57
CA MET A 935 -21.42 24.04 7.07
C MET A 935 -21.20 24.01 5.55
N ARG A 936 -21.98 24.78 4.76
CA ARG A 936 -21.73 24.95 3.31
C ARG A 936 -20.58 25.89 2.98
N ARG A 937 -20.08 26.66 3.96
CA ARG A 937 -18.85 27.47 3.82
C ARG A 937 -17.57 26.67 4.08
N PHE A 938 -17.65 25.47 4.67
CA PHE A 938 -16.47 24.67 5.02
C PHE A 938 -15.81 23.93 3.84
N SER A 939 -16.49 23.73 2.71
CA SER A 939 -15.91 23.02 1.55
C SER A 939 -15.12 23.91 0.59
N THR A 940 -15.09 25.22 0.82
CA THR A 940 -14.53 26.19 -0.16
C THR A 940 -13.65 27.26 0.47
N ILE A 941 -13.34 27.14 1.76
CA ILE A 941 -12.56 28.12 2.53
C ILE A 941 -11.12 27.67 2.82
N GLN A 942 -10.78 26.39 2.62
CA GLN A 942 -9.38 25.94 2.80
C GLN A 942 -8.41 26.55 1.79
N ALA A 943 -8.87 26.98 0.60
CA ALA A 943 -8.02 27.63 -0.40
C ALA A 943 -8.02 29.17 -0.29
N SER A 944 -9.12 29.81 0.13
CA SER A 944 -9.22 31.28 0.08
C SER A 944 -8.77 31.99 1.37
N GLN A 945 -8.88 31.35 2.55
CA GLN A 945 -8.44 31.97 3.80
C GLN A 945 -6.93 31.93 4.00
N VAL A 946 -6.22 30.96 3.43
CA VAL A 946 -4.75 30.95 3.41
C VAL A 946 -4.23 32.09 2.53
N SER A 947 -4.86 32.31 1.38
CA SER A 947 -4.52 33.42 0.47
C SER A 947 -4.80 34.81 1.08
N ALA A 948 -5.86 34.94 1.88
CA ALA A 948 -6.23 36.21 2.52
C ALA A 948 -5.47 36.50 3.83
N ALA A 949 -4.93 35.48 4.51
CA ALA A 949 -4.07 35.66 5.68
C ALA A 949 -2.60 35.98 5.32
N LEU A 950 -2.19 35.68 4.08
CA LEU A 950 -0.82 35.91 3.57
C LEU A 950 -0.67 37.24 2.81
N ALA A 951 -1.76 37.92 2.44
CA ALA A 951 -1.71 39.28 1.91
C ALA A 951 -1.79 40.28 3.08
N GLY A 952 -0.62 40.72 3.58
CA GLY A 952 -0.54 41.79 4.58
C GLY A 952 -1.19 43.09 4.09
N PRO A 953 -1.68 43.98 5.00
CA PRO A 953 -2.28 45.23 4.60
C PRO A 953 -1.22 46.18 4.04
N SER A 954 -1.42 46.61 2.79
CA SER A 954 -0.72 47.73 2.18
C SER A 954 -0.97 49.02 2.98
N HIS A 955 0.07 49.53 3.65
CA HIS A 955 0.33 50.94 3.85
C HIS A 955 1.81 51.20 4.11
#